data_AF-A0A939AHD9-F1
#
_entry.id   AF-A0A939AHD9-F1
#
_cell.length_a   1.000
_cell.length_b   1.000
_cell.length_c   1.000
_cell.angle_alpha   90.00
_cell.angle_beta   90.00
_cell.angle_gamma   90.00
#
_symmetry.space_group_name_H-M   'P 1'
#
loop_
_entity.id
_entity.type
_entity.pdbx_description
1 polymer ?
#
loop_
_entity_poly.entity_id
_entity_poly.type
_entity_poly.pdbx_seq_one_letter_code
_entity_poly.pdbx_strand_id
1 'polypeptide(L)'
;MSRSHTVPRTDARPRFARLSFALLVTLGAMAVSVTSAFAQTAVATETAVSTAVSTAVSTAVATETAVSTAVSTAVSTAVATETAVSTAVSTAVSTAVSTAVATETAVSTAVSTAVATPTPTVTPTVTPTPTVTPTAIVLPTATTAPATATPLATATSLVPLQPTVTAGPTFTPVPTTAATATLIAASQPTVAVATAASIPTSAPTLVPTFAATVVVNGTPVTFTAAPRVLAIPTAAANQTDAVAVIPPPVGLERVVPAIVFPAPAAGEVAQALVVQPVPPAVRSTVQTQIQAIATGVTAQKLISIDVFAGTDLVTTHARPIVLVFPITDEDLLAAGNDPSRIGGFRIGNDGTVEALSTVVDLAVRVMRVETYRTSSFVMAIKPANTIVTYRSFVTGLANNGSLVPAASYGSGANSAIRIQNPNSATANVGLNFYSTSGAAALSSAYQTTVSANGSKIVYLPNVTGLAAGNYTARVDSDQLVRTSASTAAATGSVASVQMDGFAASDMTQSVFIPTAMKSYYGFTSALSIINGSGSLPARVTIDMYSRAGGLATDTIQQEIAVGGTYNLSLGSRNAIADGFIGAISVNADRDIGVIYNVIDANNGGVSGGGALRTGATTLYVPALYNNYYGYNSGLTLQNTQGTPAQYTITYSGGSTESGTVPAFGTAVLYTPNSAGVASETTVGAKIVSRNGIRLSASMNVLSGRDLDGHRAASTGAATVQVPSVYKSYATEGFVSAFVIQNIGVVETNVTITYAGVGTPQTITGLAVGGVTVVYVPNVSQVPSGYSGSATITSSNGAALVVVANVTQLNPAATGDHLMTSLGIAS
;
A
#
# COMPACT_ATOMS: atom_id res chain seq x y z
N MET A 1 54.11 58.75 104.29
CA MET A 1 53.14 59.08 105.37
C MET A 1 52.04 59.96 104.81
N SER A 2 50.89 60.06 105.48
CA SER A 2 49.77 60.91 105.04
C SER A 2 50.08 62.41 105.18
N ARG A 3 49.77 63.21 104.15
CA ARG A 3 49.07 64.50 104.28
C ARG A 3 48.64 65.08 102.92
N SER A 4 47.62 65.94 102.96
CA SER A 4 47.05 66.69 101.84
C SER A 4 47.96 67.82 101.34
N HIS A 5 47.91 68.16 100.05
CA HIS A 5 47.99 69.57 99.65
C HIS A 5 47.23 69.96 98.37
N THR A 6 47.06 71.28 98.25
CA THR A 6 46.05 72.01 97.46
C THR A 6 46.47 72.30 96.01
N VAL A 7 45.46 72.58 95.17
CA VAL A 7 45.49 73.14 93.80
C VAL A 7 46.49 74.30 93.62
N PRO A 8 47.00 74.53 92.39
CA PRO A 8 46.43 75.62 91.59
C PRO A 8 46.12 75.26 90.11
N ARG A 9 45.18 76.00 89.51
CA ARG A 9 44.84 75.95 88.07
C ARG A 9 45.67 76.95 87.27
N THR A 10 45.91 76.65 86.00
CA THR A 10 46.13 77.64 84.94
C THR A 10 45.19 77.35 83.77
N ASP A 11 44.59 78.39 83.19
CA ASP A 11 43.54 78.26 82.18
C ASP A 11 44.14 78.12 80.76
N ALA A 12 43.74 77.08 80.04
CA ALA A 12 44.13 76.83 78.65
C ALA A 12 42.94 76.27 77.85
N ARG A 13 41.89 77.08 77.66
CA ARG A 13 40.70 76.66 76.90
C ARG A 13 41.03 76.46 75.41
N PRO A 14 40.73 75.29 74.82
CA PRO A 14 41.30 74.89 73.53
C PRO A 14 40.53 75.41 72.30
N ARG A 15 41.27 75.67 71.21
CA ARG A 15 40.72 76.06 69.89
C ARG A 15 39.88 74.98 69.18
N PHE A 16 39.87 73.74 69.68
CA PHE A 16 39.26 72.58 69.02
C PHE A 16 37.74 72.69 68.77
N ALA A 17 36.98 73.33 69.66
CA ALA A 17 35.51 73.31 69.60
C ALA A 17 34.91 73.98 68.35
N ARG A 18 35.59 74.96 67.73
CA ARG A 18 35.09 75.64 66.52
C ARG A 18 35.35 74.89 65.22
N LEU A 19 36.38 74.03 65.18
CA LEU A 19 36.74 73.31 63.94
C LEU A 19 35.76 72.17 63.66
N SER A 20 35.37 71.42 64.69
CA SER A 20 34.45 70.27 64.56
C SER A 20 33.05 70.66 64.08
N PHE A 21 32.52 71.81 64.50
CA PHE A 21 31.17 72.23 64.14
C PHE A 21 31.05 72.67 62.68
N ALA A 22 32.06 73.41 62.17
CA ALA A 22 32.12 73.79 60.76
C ALA A 22 32.30 72.58 59.83
N LEU A 23 33.08 71.57 60.27
CA LEU A 23 33.27 70.33 59.52
C LEU A 23 31.96 69.52 59.42
N LEU A 24 31.21 69.37 60.52
CA LEU A 24 29.93 68.66 60.52
C LEU A 24 28.88 69.31 59.60
N VAL A 25 28.75 70.64 59.63
CA VAL A 25 27.81 71.38 58.77
C VAL A 25 28.19 71.20 57.29
N THR A 26 29.48 71.25 56.95
CA THR A 26 29.96 71.06 55.58
C THR A 26 29.70 69.63 55.07
N LEU A 27 29.99 68.59 55.87
CA LEU A 27 29.69 67.21 55.48
C LEU A 27 28.18 66.96 55.35
N GLY A 28 27.35 67.54 56.23
CA GLY A 28 25.90 67.44 56.14
C GLY A 28 25.35 68.04 54.84
N ALA A 29 25.84 69.24 54.46
CA ALA A 29 25.46 69.88 53.20
C ALA A 29 25.87 69.06 51.96
N MET A 30 27.07 68.47 51.96
CA MET A 30 27.53 67.61 50.86
C MET A 30 26.76 66.28 50.79
N ALA A 31 26.41 65.67 51.93
CA ALA A 31 25.59 64.46 51.94
C ALA A 31 24.20 64.70 51.34
N VAL A 32 23.56 65.82 51.67
CA VAL A 32 22.24 66.19 51.12
C VAL A 32 22.33 66.49 49.62
N SER A 33 23.34 67.24 49.14
CA SER A 33 23.46 67.56 47.72
C SER A 33 23.81 66.34 46.86
N VAL A 34 24.67 65.44 47.34
CA VAL A 34 24.98 64.18 46.65
C VAL A 34 23.74 63.28 46.58
N THR A 35 22.98 63.18 47.67
CA THR A 35 21.74 62.37 47.68
C THR A 35 20.68 62.94 46.72
N SER A 36 20.52 64.27 46.64
CA SER A 36 19.57 64.88 45.71
C SER A 36 19.99 64.75 44.24
N ALA A 37 21.29 64.79 43.95
CA ALA A 37 21.81 64.56 42.61
C ALA A 37 21.59 63.11 42.13
N PHE A 38 21.80 62.11 42.99
CA PHE A 38 21.47 60.72 42.67
C PHE A 38 19.97 60.52 42.47
N ALA A 39 19.12 61.13 43.30
CA ALA A 39 17.66 61.07 43.14
C ALA A 39 17.18 61.67 41.81
N GLN A 40 17.69 62.85 41.41
CA GLN A 40 17.38 63.45 40.11
C GLN A 40 17.88 62.58 38.95
N THR A 41 19.07 61.98 39.06
CA THR A 41 19.63 61.11 38.02
C THR A 41 18.79 59.82 37.85
N ALA A 42 18.32 59.23 38.95
CA ALA A 42 17.44 58.06 38.93
C ALA A 42 16.10 58.36 38.26
N VAL A 43 15.42 59.44 38.68
CA VAL A 43 14.11 59.86 38.11
C VAL A 43 14.24 60.23 36.62
N ALA A 44 15.33 60.90 36.23
CA ALA A 44 15.60 61.19 34.82
C ALA A 44 15.81 59.92 33.99
N THR A 45 16.51 58.93 34.54
CA THR A 45 16.75 57.63 33.88
C THR A 45 15.45 56.84 33.73
N GLU A 46 14.64 56.75 34.79
CA GLU A 46 13.34 56.07 34.78
C GLU A 46 12.35 56.73 33.81
N THR A 47 12.32 58.06 33.77
CA THR A 47 11.51 58.84 32.80
C THR A 47 11.97 58.60 31.36
N ALA A 48 13.29 58.55 31.11
CA ALA A 48 13.84 58.26 29.78
C ALA A 48 13.53 56.83 29.32
N VAL A 49 13.67 55.83 30.20
CA VAL A 49 13.31 54.44 29.90
C VAL A 49 11.82 54.29 29.63
N SER A 50 10.96 54.89 30.46
CA SER A 50 9.50 54.89 30.27
C SER A 50 9.11 55.52 28.92
N THR A 51 9.72 56.66 28.57
CA THR A 51 9.49 57.34 27.29
C THR A 51 9.95 56.50 26.10
N ALA A 52 11.12 55.88 26.19
CA ALA A 52 11.67 55.01 25.13
C ALA A 52 10.80 53.76 24.92
N VAL A 53 10.38 53.09 26.01
CA VAL A 53 9.49 51.91 25.94
C VAL A 53 8.14 52.30 25.36
N SER A 54 7.52 53.39 25.83
CA SER A 54 6.24 53.88 25.31
C SER A 54 6.31 54.21 23.81
N THR A 55 7.42 54.81 23.37
CA THR A 55 7.66 55.13 21.95
C THR A 55 7.85 53.86 21.11
N ALA A 56 8.64 52.90 21.59
CA ALA A 56 8.86 51.62 20.92
C ALA A 56 7.57 50.80 20.78
N VAL A 57 6.78 50.68 21.86
CA VAL A 57 5.47 50.00 21.86
C VAL A 57 4.50 50.69 20.91
N SER A 58 4.39 52.02 20.95
CA SER A 58 3.51 52.78 20.04
C SER A 58 3.89 52.58 18.58
N THR A 59 5.20 52.54 18.28
CA THR A 59 5.72 52.30 16.91
C THR A 59 5.45 50.86 16.45
N ALA A 60 5.60 49.86 17.34
CA ALA A 60 5.28 48.47 17.05
C ALA A 60 3.78 48.29 16.76
N VAL A 61 2.88 48.81 17.60
CA VAL A 61 1.43 48.73 17.41
C VAL A 61 0.98 49.46 16.14
N ALA A 62 1.56 50.61 15.81
CA ALA A 62 1.31 51.30 14.55
C ALA A 62 1.74 50.46 13.33
N THR A 63 2.87 49.76 13.42
CA THR A 63 3.38 48.87 12.37
C THR A 63 2.49 47.64 12.20
N GLU A 64 2.07 47.00 13.30
CA GLU A 64 1.14 45.87 13.31
C GLU A 64 -0.23 46.26 12.73
N THR A 65 -0.74 47.44 13.08
CA THR A 65 -1.98 47.99 12.52
C THR A 65 -1.88 48.23 11.01
N ALA A 66 -0.74 48.76 10.53
CA ALA A 66 -0.50 48.96 9.11
C ALA A 66 -0.40 47.63 8.33
N VAL A 67 0.30 46.63 8.88
CA VAL A 67 0.38 45.28 8.30
C VAL A 67 -0.99 44.60 8.26
N SER A 68 -1.75 44.66 9.36
CA SER A 68 -3.12 44.12 9.43
C SER A 68 -4.04 44.76 8.38
N THR A 69 -3.96 46.09 8.22
CA THR A 69 -4.73 46.83 7.19
C THR A 69 -4.33 46.44 5.77
N ALA A 70 -3.03 46.31 5.49
CA ALA A 70 -2.53 45.89 4.20
C ALA A 70 -2.93 44.44 3.84
N VAL A 71 -2.80 43.50 4.80
CA VAL A 71 -3.22 42.11 4.63
C VAL A 71 -4.73 42.01 4.41
N SER A 72 -5.54 42.71 5.22
CA SER A 72 -7.00 42.74 5.06
C SER A 72 -7.42 43.27 3.68
N THR A 73 -6.74 44.31 3.18
CA THR A 73 -6.99 44.89 1.86
C THR A 73 -6.59 43.92 0.73
N ALA A 74 -5.42 43.27 0.85
CA ALA A 74 -4.95 42.29 -0.12
C ALA A 74 -5.84 41.04 -0.18
N VAL A 75 -6.24 40.50 0.97
CA VAL A 75 -7.16 39.35 1.07
C VAL A 75 -8.53 39.71 0.50
N SER A 76 -9.09 40.88 0.83
CA SER A 76 -10.38 41.33 0.27
C SER A 76 -10.34 41.46 -1.25
N THR A 77 -9.22 41.97 -1.79
CA THR A 77 -9.02 42.12 -3.25
C THR A 77 -8.85 40.76 -3.94
N ALA A 78 -8.12 39.82 -3.32
CA ALA A 78 -7.96 38.46 -3.81
C ALA A 78 -9.30 37.70 -3.84
N VAL A 79 -10.06 37.73 -2.74
CA VAL A 79 -11.38 37.07 -2.61
C VAL A 79 -12.39 37.66 -3.61
N ALA A 80 -12.39 38.97 -3.83
CA ALA A 80 -13.23 39.59 -4.86
C ALA A 80 -12.87 39.11 -6.28
N THR A 81 -11.56 38.97 -6.56
CA THR A 81 -11.07 38.48 -7.85
C THR A 81 -11.41 37.00 -8.06
N GLU A 82 -11.21 36.15 -7.04
CA GLU A 82 -11.58 34.74 -7.05
C GLU A 82 -13.09 34.54 -7.22
N THR A 83 -13.91 35.36 -6.56
CA THR A 83 -15.37 35.34 -6.71
C THR A 83 -15.80 35.70 -8.13
N ALA A 84 -15.15 36.68 -8.77
CA ALA A 84 -15.41 37.05 -10.16
C ALA A 84 -15.02 35.93 -11.13
N VAL A 85 -13.85 35.30 -10.95
CA VAL A 85 -13.41 34.15 -11.76
C VAL A 85 -14.33 32.95 -11.56
N SER A 86 -14.71 32.62 -10.33
CA SER A 86 -15.65 31.55 -10.00
C SER A 86 -17.02 31.76 -10.67
N THR A 87 -17.54 33.00 -10.64
CA THR A 87 -18.80 33.37 -11.29
C THR A 87 -18.71 33.23 -12.82
N ALA A 88 -17.60 33.69 -13.42
CA ALA A 88 -17.37 33.58 -14.87
C ALA A 88 -17.24 32.11 -15.32
N VAL A 89 -16.47 31.29 -14.59
CA VAL A 89 -16.31 29.85 -14.87
C VAL A 89 -17.63 29.10 -14.70
N SER A 90 -18.38 29.37 -13.62
CA SER A 90 -19.70 28.78 -13.39
C SER A 90 -20.68 29.10 -14.53
N THR A 91 -20.70 30.36 -14.99
CA THR A 91 -21.53 30.81 -16.12
C THR A 91 -21.13 30.13 -17.43
N ALA A 92 -19.83 30.05 -17.72
CA ALA A 92 -19.30 29.40 -18.93
C ALA A 92 -19.58 27.89 -18.94
N VAL A 93 -19.35 27.19 -17.83
CA VAL A 93 -19.62 25.75 -17.67
C VAL A 93 -21.13 25.47 -17.78
N SER A 94 -21.98 26.26 -17.11
CA SER A 94 -23.43 26.11 -17.21
C SER A 94 -23.94 26.29 -18.65
N THR A 95 -23.40 27.27 -19.38
CA THR A 95 -23.74 27.51 -20.79
C THR A 95 -23.27 26.36 -21.69
N ALA A 96 -22.04 25.87 -21.50
CA ALA A 96 -21.49 24.75 -22.27
C ALA A 96 -22.26 23.44 -22.03
N VAL A 97 -22.56 23.11 -20.78
CA VAL A 97 -23.34 21.92 -20.40
C VAL A 97 -24.76 21.99 -20.98
N SER A 98 -25.43 23.15 -20.86
CA SER A 98 -26.77 23.33 -21.44
C SER A 98 -26.79 23.15 -22.95
N THR A 99 -25.75 23.64 -23.64
CA THR A 99 -25.60 23.50 -25.10
C THR A 99 -25.32 22.04 -25.50
N ALA A 100 -24.49 21.33 -24.73
CA ALA A 100 -24.20 19.91 -24.96
C ALA A 100 -25.46 19.04 -24.78
N VAL A 101 -26.20 19.22 -23.69
CA VAL A 101 -27.45 18.47 -23.40
C VAL A 101 -28.52 18.74 -24.46
N ALA A 102 -28.66 19.98 -24.93
CA ALA A 102 -29.56 20.31 -26.04
C ALA A 102 -29.15 19.58 -27.34
N THR A 103 -27.86 19.49 -27.62
CA THR A 103 -27.32 18.78 -28.79
C THR A 103 -27.55 17.27 -28.71
N GLU A 104 -27.29 16.66 -27.54
CA GLU A 104 -27.52 15.23 -27.29
C GLU A 104 -29.02 14.88 -27.40
N THR A 105 -29.90 15.74 -26.89
CA THR A 105 -31.36 15.61 -27.03
C THR A 105 -31.79 15.67 -28.50
N ALA A 106 -31.20 16.57 -29.30
CA ALA A 106 -31.49 16.66 -30.74
C ALA A 106 -31.01 15.40 -31.50
N VAL A 107 -29.82 14.88 -31.19
CA VAL A 107 -29.31 13.63 -31.78
C VAL A 107 -30.19 12.43 -31.40
N SER A 108 -30.58 12.30 -30.13
CA SER A 108 -31.50 11.25 -29.66
C SER A 108 -32.86 11.29 -30.36
N THR A 109 -33.40 12.48 -30.59
CA THR A 109 -34.65 12.69 -31.33
C THR A 109 -34.50 12.31 -32.81
N ALA A 110 -33.39 12.69 -33.45
CA ALA A 110 -33.10 12.36 -34.84
C ALA A 110 -32.94 10.84 -35.06
N VAL A 111 -32.20 10.16 -34.17
CA VAL A 111 -32.03 8.69 -34.22
C VAL A 111 -33.36 7.98 -34.02
N SER A 112 -34.16 8.42 -33.05
CA SER A 112 -35.48 7.86 -32.77
C SER A 112 -36.45 8.02 -33.96
N THR A 113 -36.36 9.15 -34.69
CA THR A 113 -37.15 9.40 -35.90
C THR A 113 -36.68 8.54 -37.08
N ALA A 114 -35.37 8.34 -37.24
CA ALA A 114 -34.80 7.50 -38.30
C ALA A 114 -35.19 6.02 -38.15
N VAL A 115 -35.23 5.50 -36.92
CA VAL A 115 -35.63 4.11 -36.62
C VAL A 115 -37.12 3.85 -36.88
N ALA A 116 -37.96 4.89 -36.88
CA ALA A 116 -39.42 4.76 -37.04
C ALA A 116 -39.91 4.61 -38.49
N THR A 117 -39.03 4.56 -39.51
CA THR A 117 -39.43 4.55 -40.93
C THR A 117 -39.37 3.13 -41.52
N PRO A 118 -40.52 2.49 -41.84
CA PRO A 118 -40.54 1.12 -42.36
C PRO A 118 -40.18 1.04 -43.86
N THR A 119 -39.42 0.00 -44.22
CA THR A 119 -39.10 -0.38 -45.62
C THR A 119 -39.75 -1.74 -45.92
N PRO A 120 -40.34 -1.97 -47.12
CA PRO A 120 -41.42 -2.95 -47.27
C PRO A 120 -41.01 -4.43 -47.31
N THR A 121 -41.93 -5.29 -46.86
CA THR A 121 -41.82 -6.76 -46.79
C THR A 121 -41.92 -7.43 -48.16
N VAL A 122 -41.14 -8.49 -48.39
CA VAL A 122 -41.31 -9.44 -49.50
C VAL A 122 -41.69 -10.82 -48.94
N THR A 123 -42.70 -11.46 -49.51
CA THR A 123 -43.30 -12.71 -49.00
C THR A 123 -42.91 -13.94 -49.84
N PRO A 124 -42.49 -15.06 -49.21
CA PRO A 124 -42.63 -16.40 -49.76
C PRO A 124 -43.68 -17.25 -49.01
N THR A 125 -44.20 -18.29 -49.69
CA THR A 125 -45.42 -19.04 -49.31
C THR A 125 -45.15 -20.25 -48.38
N VAL A 126 -46.17 -20.72 -47.66
CA VAL A 126 -46.09 -21.81 -46.65
C VAL A 126 -46.93 -23.03 -47.05
N THR A 127 -46.43 -24.26 -46.83
CA THR A 127 -47.16 -25.56 -46.86
C THR A 127 -46.37 -26.62 -46.02
N PRO A 128 -46.97 -27.73 -45.52
CA PRO A 128 -46.84 -28.06 -44.09
C PRO A 128 -46.47 -29.54 -43.67
N THR A 129 -46.06 -29.70 -42.40
CA THR A 129 -46.48 -30.72 -41.36
C THR A 129 -46.53 -32.24 -41.75
N PRO A 130 -45.96 -33.22 -40.96
CA PRO A 130 -46.40 -33.50 -39.58
C PRO A 130 -45.38 -34.10 -38.56
N THR A 131 -45.89 -34.40 -37.35
CA THR A 131 -45.22 -34.80 -36.09
C THR A 131 -45.48 -36.27 -35.70
N VAL A 132 -44.57 -36.95 -34.97
CA VAL A 132 -44.97 -38.01 -34.00
C VAL A 132 -43.99 -38.26 -32.81
N THR A 133 -44.63 -38.46 -31.67
CA THR A 133 -44.30 -38.90 -30.29
C THR A 133 -43.27 -40.05 -30.08
N PRO A 134 -42.59 -40.16 -28.90
CA PRO A 134 -41.56 -41.18 -28.60
C PRO A 134 -42.07 -42.52 -28.01
N THR A 135 -41.17 -43.47 -27.72
CA THR A 135 -41.44 -44.79 -27.08
C THR A 135 -40.22 -45.28 -26.26
N ALA A 136 -40.40 -46.17 -25.27
CA ALA A 136 -39.36 -46.68 -24.35
C ALA A 136 -39.28 -48.22 -24.28
N ILE A 137 -38.13 -48.79 -23.87
CA ILE A 137 -37.84 -50.24 -23.72
C ILE A 137 -37.02 -50.50 -22.42
N VAL A 138 -36.97 -51.77 -21.95
CA VAL A 138 -36.78 -52.18 -20.54
C VAL A 138 -35.52 -53.04 -20.24
N LEU A 139 -35.18 -53.12 -18.95
CA LEU A 139 -34.11 -53.84 -18.21
C LEU A 139 -34.05 -55.38 -18.36
N PRO A 140 -32.85 -55.99 -18.15
CA PRO A 140 -32.70 -57.10 -17.18
C PRO A 140 -31.39 -57.01 -16.32
N THR A 141 -31.06 -58.01 -15.49
CA THR A 141 -31.39 -58.08 -14.03
C THR A 141 -30.58 -59.20 -13.31
N ALA A 142 -29.72 -58.85 -12.33
CA ALA A 142 -29.10 -59.77 -11.32
C ALA A 142 -28.43 -58.95 -10.17
N THR A 143 -28.23 -59.32 -8.88
CA THR A 143 -28.38 -60.51 -7.99
C THR A 143 -27.20 -61.51 -7.87
N THR A 144 -26.62 -61.85 -6.69
CA THR A 144 -26.71 -61.31 -5.30
C THR A 144 -25.64 -61.89 -4.33
N ALA A 145 -25.10 -61.06 -3.42
CA ALA A 145 -24.74 -61.37 -2.00
C ALA A 145 -23.58 -62.39 -1.69
N PRO A 146 -23.32 -62.82 -0.42
CA PRO A 146 -22.53 -62.05 0.58
C PRO A 146 -21.53 -62.85 1.47
N ALA A 147 -20.65 -62.17 2.25
CA ALA A 147 -20.12 -62.52 3.60
C ALA A 147 -18.98 -61.56 4.05
N THR A 148 -18.39 -61.61 5.27
CA THR A 148 -18.86 -61.43 6.67
C THR A 148 -17.63 -61.61 7.62
N ALA A 149 -17.63 -60.96 8.81
CA ALA A 149 -16.78 -61.20 10.01
C ALA A 149 -15.47 -60.37 10.24
N THR A 150 -15.54 -59.51 11.26
CA THR A 150 -14.48 -59.09 12.22
C THR A 150 -14.33 -60.13 13.36
N PRO A 151 -13.49 -59.97 14.42
CA PRO A 151 -12.44 -58.98 14.76
C PRO A 151 -11.08 -59.62 15.20
N LEU A 152 -10.11 -58.82 15.69
CA LEU A 152 -9.50 -58.86 17.06
C LEU A 152 -8.23 -57.97 17.13
N ALA A 153 -7.77 -57.61 18.34
CA ALA A 153 -6.63 -56.70 18.59
C ALA A 153 -5.59 -57.33 19.55
N THR A 154 -4.41 -56.71 19.71
CA THR A 154 -3.63 -56.50 20.97
C THR A 154 -2.36 -55.64 20.67
N ALA A 155 -1.67 -55.11 21.70
CA ALA A 155 -0.75 -53.96 21.62
C ALA A 155 0.71 -54.22 22.11
N THR A 156 1.52 -53.15 22.18
CA THR A 156 2.89 -53.01 22.74
C THR A 156 4.04 -53.70 21.97
N SER A 157 5.29 -53.19 21.93
CA SER A 157 6.02 -52.35 22.92
C SER A 157 7.06 -51.36 22.31
N LEU A 158 7.83 -50.71 23.20
CA LEU A 158 8.95 -49.76 22.97
C LEU A 158 10.22 -50.49 22.41
N VAL A 159 11.37 -49.89 22.06
CA VAL A 159 12.18 -48.77 22.65
C VAL A 159 13.03 -48.04 21.55
N PRO A 160 14.05 -47.15 21.79
CA PRO A 160 14.21 -45.93 20.97
C PRO A 160 15.50 -45.81 20.14
N LEU A 161 15.49 -44.96 19.09
CA LEU A 161 16.70 -44.39 18.49
C LEU A 161 16.55 -42.90 18.14
N GLN A 162 17.20 -42.08 18.97
CA GLN A 162 17.97 -40.87 18.64
C GLN A 162 17.77 -40.23 17.25
N PRO A 163 17.23 -39.00 17.15
CA PRO A 163 17.25 -38.25 15.90
C PRO A 163 18.68 -37.76 15.59
N THR A 164 19.28 -38.29 14.53
CA THR A 164 20.53 -37.74 13.97
C THR A 164 20.26 -36.35 13.40
N VAL A 165 20.91 -35.32 13.95
CA VAL A 165 20.83 -33.96 13.39
C VAL A 165 21.67 -33.91 12.12
N THR A 166 21.03 -34.15 10.97
CA THR A 166 21.59 -33.77 9.67
C THR A 166 21.61 -32.24 9.60
N ALA A 167 22.79 -31.65 9.46
CA ALA A 167 22.93 -30.21 9.36
C ALA A 167 22.20 -29.69 8.10
N GLY A 168 21.33 -28.70 8.28
CA GLY A 168 20.73 -27.95 7.17
C GLY A 168 21.80 -27.16 6.40
N PRO A 169 21.54 -26.78 5.14
CA PRO A 169 22.53 -26.12 4.30
C PRO A 169 22.98 -24.77 4.89
N THR A 170 24.28 -24.65 5.16
CA THR A 170 24.90 -23.42 5.65
C THR A 170 24.81 -22.31 4.60
N PHE A 171 24.21 -21.18 4.93
CA PHE A 171 24.21 -20.00 4.08
C PHE A 171 25.59 -19.34 4.06
N THR A 172 26.42 -19.68 3.07
CA THR A 172 27.65 -18.95 2.77
C THR A 172 27.32 -17.67 2.00
N PRO A 173 27.61 -16.46 2.52
CA PRO A 173 27.41 -15.22 1.76
C PRO A 173 28.42 -15.15 0.61
N VAL A 174 27.93 -14.94 -0.62
CA VAL A 174 28.78 -14.74 -1.80
C VAL A 174 29.28 -13.28 -1.81
N PRO A 175 30.58 -13.01 -1.76
CA PRO A 175 31.10 -11.65 -1.87
C PRO A 175 31.01 -11.18 -3.32
N THR A 176 30.17 -10.17 -3.59
CA THR A 176 30.10 -9.53 -4.90
C THR A 176 31.32 -8.63 -5.13
N THR A 177 32.27 -9.09 -5.94
CA THR A 177 33.33 -8.24 -6.47
C THR A 177 32.74 -7.17 -7.40
N ALA A 178 33.12 -5.92 -7.20
CA ALA A 178 32.61 -4.81 -8.00
C ALA A 178 33.19 -4.84 -9.43
N ALA A 179 32.35 -5.14 -10.41
CA ALA A 179 32.67 -4.97 -11.82
C ALA A 179 32.19 -3.59 -12.28
N THR A 180 33.12 -2.69 -12.60
CA THR A 180 32.83 -1.31 -13.00
C THR A 180 32.22 -1.24 -14.41
N ALA A 181 30.90 -1.17 -14.52
CA ALA A 181 30.19 -0.98 -15.79
C ALA A 181 29.89 0.51 -16.02
N THR A 182 30.50 1.10 -17.05
CA THR A 182 30.27 2.50 -17.42
C THR A 182 28.88 2.70 -18.02
N LEU A 183 28.10 3.64 -17.49
CA LEU A 183 26.78 3.97 -18.00
C LEU A 183 26.87 4.75 -19.32
N ILE A 184 26.17 4.24 -20.35
CA ILE A 184 25.69 5.05 -21.48
C ILE A 184 24.16 5.06 -21.37
N ALA A 185 23.56 6.24 -21.30
CA ALA A 185 22.12 6.37 -21.12
C ALA A 185 21.36 6.11 -22.44
N ALA A 186 20.38 5.21 -22.40
CA ALA A 186 19.38 5.04 -23.45
C ALA A 186 18.05 5.62 -22.97
N SER A 187 17.42 6.47 -23.77
CA SER A 187 16.13 7.09 -23.47
C SER A 187 14.97 6.09 -23.60
N GLN A 188 14.08 6.07 -22.61
CA GLN A 188 12.85 5.28 -22.65
C GLN A 188 11.74 6.05 -23.40
N PRO A 189 11.17 5.52 -24.50
CA PRO A 189 10.03 6.14 -25.17
C PRO A 189 8.73 5.83 -24.42
N THR A 190 7.88 6.84 -24.24
CA THR A 190 6.59 6.69 -23.53
C THR A 190 5.50 6.25 -24.51
N VAL A 191 5.09 4.98 -24.45
CA VAL A 191 3.99 4.47 -25.31
C VAL A 191 2.64 4.77 -24.64
N ALA A 192 1.80 5.57 -25.31
CA ALA A 192 0.47 5.91 -24.83
C ALA A 192 -0.51 4.72 -24.94
N VAL A 193 -1.47 4.63 -24.01
CA VAL A 193 -2.52 3.61 -24.03
C VAL A 193 -3.53 3.92 -25.13
N ALA A 194 -3.38 3.27 -26.29
CA ALA A 194 -4.34 3.36 -27.39
C ALA A 194 -5.66 2.67 -27.00
N THR A 195 -6.74 3.45 -26.96
CA THR A 195 -8.11 2.92 -26.80
C THR A 195 -8.62 2.32 -28.11
N ALA A 196 -9.45 1.27 -28.03
CA ALA A 196 -9.76 0.37 -29.14
C ALA A 196 -10.76 0.91 -30.19
N ALA A 197 -10.67 2.21 -30.55
CA ALA A 197 -11.72 2.93 -31.30
C ALA A 197 -11.35 3.30 -32.76
N SER A 198 -10.12 3.05 -33.23
CA SER A 198 -9.63 3.57 -34.52
C SER A 198 -8.70 2.62 -35.30
N ILE A 199 -9.07 1.34 -35.42
CA ILE A 199 -8.35 0.39 -36.29
C ILE A 199 -8.91 0.47 -37.73
N PRO A 200 -8.10 0.76 -38.76
CA PRO A 200 -8.57 0.73 -40.15
C PRO A 200 -8.82 -0.70 -40.63
N THR A 201 -10.00 -0.94 -41.19
CA THR A 201 -10.49 -2.28 -41.58
C THR A 201 -10.09 -2.68 -43.00
N SER A 202 -8.80 -2.92 -43.23
CA SER A 202 -8.31 -3.60 -44.45
C SER A 202 -7.98 -5.07 -44.17
N ALA A 203 -8.73 -6.00 -44.75
CA ALA A 203 -8.49 -7.43 -44.60
C ALA A 203 -7.18 -7.86 -45.30
N PRO A 204 -6.36 -8.74 -44.69
CA PRO A 204 -5.07 -9.14 -45.25
C PRO A 204 -5.21 -10.07 -46.45
N THR A 205 -4.56 -9.71 -47.57
CA THR A 205 -4.51 -10.52 -48.79
C THR A 205 -3.54 -11.69 -48.65
N LEU A 206 -3.91 -12.86 -49.18
CA LEU A 206 -3.06 -14.06 -49.16
C LEU A 206 -1.92 -13.96 -50.19
N VAL A 207 -0.72 -14.33 -49.76
CA VAL A 207 0.51 -14.52 -50.56
C VAL A 207 0.91 -16.00 -50.44
N PRO A 208 1.37 -16.68 -51.51
CA PRO A 208 1.51 -18.14 -51.50
C PRO A 208 2.56 -18.67 -50.53
N THR A 209 2.25 -19.85 -50.00
CA THR A 209 2.99 -20.69 -49.05
C THR A 209 4.52 -20.66 -49.15
N PHE A 210 5.17 -20.22 -48.06
CA PHE A 210 6.53 -20.66 -47.73
C PHE A 210 6.49 -21.99 -46.96
N ALA A 211 7.38 -22.93 -47.31
CA ALA A 211 7.52 -24.19 -46.60
C ALA A 211 8.43 -24.01 -45.37
N ALA A 212 7.85 -23.63 -44.24
CA ALA A 212 8.58 -23.50 -42.98
C ALA A 212 9.29 -24.82 -42.63
N THR A 213 10.59 -24.72 -42.34
CA THR A 213 11.42 -25.84 -41.91
C THR A 213 12.35 -25.35 -40.81
N VAL A 214 12.08 -25.71 -39.56
CA VAL A 214 12.95 -25.30 -38.44
C VAL A 214 14.05 -26.34 -38.27
N VAL A 215 15.30 -25.88 -38.21
CA VAL A 215 16.47 -26.72 -37.99
C VAL A 215 16.77 -26.78 -36.50
N VAL A 216 16.69 -27.97 -35.91
CA VAL A 216 17.08 -28.21 -34.51
C VAL A 216 18.24 -29.18 -34.49
N ASN A 217 19.38 -28.80 -33.90
CA ASN A 217 20.62 -29.57 -33.90
C ASN A 217 21.03 -30.06 -35.30
N GLY A 218 20.92 -29.19 -36.32
CA GLY A 218 21.21 -29.53 -37.72
C GLY A 218 20.16 -30.40 -38.43
N THR A 219 19.12 -30.87 -37.73
CA THR A 219 18.05 -31.70 -38.31
C THR A 219 16.88 -30.80 -38.77
N PRO A 220 16.48 -30.82 -40.06
CA PRO A 220 15.33 -30.06 -40.55
C PRO A 220 14.01 -30.73 -40.12
N VAL A 221 13.11 -29.95 -39.52
CA VAL A 221 11.77 -30.42 -39.11
C VAL A 221 10.70 -29.74 -39.94
N THR A 222 9.88 -30.54 -40.64
CA THR A 222 8.74 -30.10 -41.45
C THR A 222 7.46 -30.04 -40.61
N PHE A 223 6.68 -28.97 -40.75
CA PHE A 223 5.43 -28.78 -40.01
C PHE A 223 4.21 -29.36 -40.75
N THR A 224 3.27 -29.94 -39.99
CA THR A 224 2.02 -30.52 -40.50
C THR A 224 0.83 -29.54 -40.55
N ALA A 225 1.02 -28.30 -40.12
CA ALA A 225 0.03 -27.23 -40.24
C ALA A 225 0.56 -26.13 -41.17
N ALA A 226 -0.29 -25.60 -42.05
CA ALA A 226 0.11 -24.55 -42.99
C ALA A 226 0.47 -23.25 -42.24
N PRO A 227 1.67 -22.67 -42.44
CA PRO A 227 2.06 -21.43 -41.78
C PRO A 227 1.16 -20.28 -42.24
N ARG A 228 0.66 -19.49 -41.29
CA ARG A 228 -0.16 -18.31 -41.58
C ARG A 228 0.73 -17.07 -41.59
N VAL A 229 0.85 -16.47 -42.77
CA VAL A 229 1.50 -15.17 -42.98
C VAL A 229 0.53 -14.06 -42.63
N LEU A 230 0.94 -13.13 -41.77
CA LEU A 230 0.23 -11.87 -41.52
C LEU A 230 1.10 -10.72 -42.04
N ALA A 231 0.53 -9.90 -42.92
CA ALA A 231 1.17 -8.67 -43.38
C ALA A 231 1.10 -7.61 -42.27
N ILE A 232 2.25 -7.02 -41.93
CA ILE A 232 2.34 -5.96 -40.93
C ILE A 232 2.01 -4.61 -41.61
N PRO A 233 0.99 -3.86 -41.16
CA PRO A 233 0.63 -2.59 -41.77
C PRO A 233 1.80 -1.59 -41.71
N THR A 234 2.14 -0.97 -42.84
CA THR A 234 3.08 0.16 -42.91
C THR A 234 2.52 1.37 -42.18
N ALA A 235 3.37 2.10 -41.47
CA ALA A 235 3.02 3.36 -40.83
C ALA A 235 2.58 4.41 -41.86
N ALA A 236 1.60 5.24 -41.49
CA ALA A 236 1.30 6.45 -42.25
C ALA A 236 2.51 7.41 -42.23
N ALA A 237 2.72 8.18 -43.30
CA ALA A 237 3.94 8.97 -43.53
C ALA A 237 4.35 9.97 -42.43
N ASN A 238 3.46 10.26 -41.46
CA ASN A 238 3.69 11.18 -40.36
C ASN A 238 3.70 10.49 -38.97
N GLN A 239 3.76 9.15 -38.89
CA GLN A 239 3.79 8.41 -37.62
C GLN A 239 5.12 7.65 -37.44
N THR A 240 6.05 8.24 -36.69
CA THR A 240 7.33 7.61 -36.35
C THR A 240 7.18 6.43 -35.39
N ASP A 241 6.08 6.33 -34.66
CA ASP A 241 5.87 5.37 -33.56
C ASP A 241 4.58 4.56 -33.70
N ALA A 242 4.17 4.28 -34.94
CA ALA A 242 3.07 3.37 -35.22
C ALA A 242 3.42 1.93 -34.80
N VAL A 243 2.42 1.23 -34.25
CA VAL A 243 2.57 -0.14 -33.72
C VAL A 243 1.40 -1.00 -34.20
N ALA A 244 1.71 -2.15 -34.78
CA ALA A 244 0.74 -3.16 -35.16
C ALA A 244 0.49 -4.12 -33.98
N VAL A 245 -0.76 -4.20 -33.51
CA VAL A 245 -1.19 -5.20 -32.54
C VAL A 245 -1.78 -6.39 -33.30
N ILE A 246 -1.11 -7.53 -33.19
CA ILE A 246 -1.44 -8.77 -33.87
C ILE A 246 -2.05 -9.74 -32.83
N PRO A 247 -3.37 -9.97 -32.86
CA PRO A 247 -4.02 -10.88 -31.91
C PRO A 247 -3.64 -12.35 -32.19
N PRO A 248 -3.72 -13.24 -31.18
CA PRO A 248 -3.52 -14.66 -31.39
C PRO A 248 -4.61 -15.24 -32.33
N PRO A 249 -4.32 -16.32 -33.07
CA PRO A 249 -5.32 -16.96 -33.93
C PRO A 249 -6.51 -17.51 -33.13
N VAL A 250 -7.70 -17.43 -33.72
CA VAL A 250 -8.94 -17.99 -33.13
C VAL A 250 -8.77 -19.49 -32.88
N GLY A 251 -9.08 -19.92 -31.66
CA GLY A 251 -8.86 -21.29 -31.15
C GLY A 251 -7.45 -21.57 -30.60
N LEU A 252 -6.52 -20.60 -30.63
CA LEU A 252 -5.16 -20.71 -30.10
C LEU A 252 -4.83 -19.65 -29.03
N GLU A 253 -5.83 -18.90 -28.55
CA GLU A 253 -5.73 -17.74 -27.65
C GLU A 253 -5.22 -18.08 -26.24
N ARG A 254 -5.06 -19.36 -25.91
CA ARG A 254 -4.44 -19.87 -24.67
C ARG A 254 -2.97 -20.25 -24.82
N VAL A 255 -2.47 -20.38 -26.06
CA VAL A 255 -1.16 -21.00 -26.37
C VAL A 255 -0.24 -20.04 -27.14
N VAL A 256 -0.80 -19.26 -28.06
CA VAL A 256 -0.08 -18.26 -28.86
C VAL A 256 -0.20 -16.89 -28.18
N PRO A 257 0.88 -16.10 -28.06
CA PRO A 257 0.81 -14.73 -27.53
C PRO A 257 0.13 -13.78 -28.51
N ALA A 258 -0.41 -12.67 -28.00
CA ALA A 258 -0.57 -11.48 -28.83
C ALA A 258 0.82 -10.87 -29.10
N ILE A 259 1.05 -10.38 -30.31
CA ILE A 259 2.33 -9.81 -30.73
C ILE A 259 2.14 -8.33 -31.00
N VAL A 260 2.94 -7.49 -30.36
CA VAL A 260 2.93 -6.04 -30.52
C VAL A 260 4.21 -5.68 -31.26
N PHE A 261 4.07 -5.28 -32.52
CA PHE A 261 5.17 -5.16 -33.48
C PHE A 261 5.31 -3.72 -33.99
N PRO A 262 6.52 -3.15 -34.05
CA PRO A 262 6.75 -1.80 -34.59
C PRO A 262 6.42 -1.75 -36.09
N ALA A 263 5.49 -0.90 -36.50
CA ALA A 263 5.08 -0.81 -37.90
C ALA A 263 6.25 -0.32 -38.78
N PRO A 264 6.48 -0.91 -39.98
CA PRO A 264 7.50 -0.42 -40.91
C PRO A 264 7.24 1.05 -41.28
N ALA A 265 8.27 1.88 -41.32
CA ALA A 265 8.15 3.29 -41.68
C ALA A 265 7.73 3.48 -43.15
N ALA A 266 7.18 4.64 -43.49
CA ALA A 266 6.75 4.94 -44.86
C ALA A 266 7.96 4.95 -45.82
N GLY A 267 8.01 3.94 -46.70
CA GLY A 267 9.15 3.69 -47.61
C GLY A 267 9.97 2.45 -47.27
N GLU A 268 9.76 1.83 -46.10
CA GLU A 268 10.33 0.52 -45.77
C GLU A 268 9.58 -0.63 -46.46
N VAL A 269 10.27 -1.75 -46.66
CA VAL A 269 9.68 -2.96 -47.25
C VAL A 269 8.60 -3.52 -46.32
N ALA A 270 7.43 -3.82 -46.87
CA ALA A 270 6.33 -4.43 -46.12
C ALA A 270 6.77 -5.77 -45.49
N GLN A 271 6.58 -5.89 -44.18
CA GLN A 271 7.04 -7.05 -43.43
C GLN A 271 5.95 -8.12 -43.32
N ALA A 272 6.35 -9.38 -43.46
CA ALA A 272 5.49 -10.54 -43.40
C ALA A 272 5.86 -11.38 -42.17
N LEU A 273 4.95 -11.49 -41.20
CA LEU A 273 5.13 -12.27 -39.97
C LEU A 273 4.56 -13.68 -40.13
N VAL A 274 5.34 -14.70 -39.81
CA VAL A 274 4.89 -16.08 -39.62
C VAL A 274 4.89 -16.39 -38.12
N VAL A 275 3.77 -16.88 -37.61
CA VAL A 275 3.64 -17.36 -36.21
C VAL A 275 3.16 -18.81 -36.24
N GLN A 276 3.91 -19.71 -35.58
CA GLN A 276 3.57 -21.13 -35.54
C GLN A 276 3.78 -21.75 -34.15
N PRO A 277 2.78 -22.45 -33.58
CA PRO A 277 2.96 -23.30 -32.40
C PRO A 277 3.86 -24.49 -32.75
N VAL A 278 4.87 -24.77 -31.93
CA VAL A 278 5.83 -25.83 -32.26
C VAL A 278 5.27 -27.23 -31.89
N PRO A 279 5.40 -28.25 -32.77
CA PRO A 279 4.90 -29.60 -32.54
C PRO A 279 5.44 -30.25 -31.25
N PRO A 280 4.64 -31.10 -30.56
CA PRO A 280 5.05 -31.76 -29.33
C PRO A 280 6.38 -32.53 -29.42
N ALA A 281 6.67 -33.16 -30.57
CA ALA A 281 7.91 -33.89 -30.81
C ALA A 281 9.19 -33.03 -30.79
N VAL A 282 9.08 -31.71 -30.97
CA VAL A 282 10.22 -30.76 -30.87
C VAL A 282 10.29 -30.14 -29.46
N ARG A 283 9.16 -30.07 -28.74
CA ARG A 283 9.13 -29.57 -27.36
C ARG A 283 10.01 -30.38 -26.41
N SER A 284 10.14 -31.69 -26.61
CA SER A 284 11.06 -32.54 -25.85
C SER A 284 12.53 -32.15 -26.06
N THR A 285 12.96 -31.89 -27.30
CA THR A 285 14.32 -31.42 -27.61
C THR A 285 14.59 -30.03 -27.01
N VAL A 286 13.65 -29.11 -27.14
CA VAL A 286 13.71 -27.77 -26.53
C VAL A 286 13.73 -27.85 -25.00
N GLN A 287 12.94 -28.75 -24.41
CA GLN A 287 12.94 -29.02 -22.97
C GLN A 287 14.33 -29.47 -22.50
N THR A 288 15.00 -30.37 -23.23
CA THR A 288 16.38 -30.78 -22.93
C THR A 288 17.38 -29.63 -23.10
N GLN A 289 17.28 -28.81 -24.15
CA GLN A 289 18.16 -27.66 -24.36
C GLN A 289 18.02 -26.61 -23.25
N ILE A 290 16.79 -26.30 -22.83
CA ILE A 290 16.52 -25.40 -21.69
C ILE A 290 17.05 -26.00 -20.38
N GLN A 291 16.83 -27.30 -20.14
CA GLN A 291 17.35 -27.99 -18.94
C GLN A 291 18.89 -28.02 -18.87
N ALA A 292 19.60 -28.00 -20.00
CA ALA A 292 21.05 -27.94 -20.05
C ALA A 292 21.64 -26.58 -19.62
N ILE A 293 20.83 -25.52 -19.65
CA ILE A 293 21.22 -24.14 -19.31
C ILE A 293 20.57 -23.67 -18.00
N ALA A 294 19.39 -24.21 -17.66
CA ALA A 294 18.68 -23.97 -16.41
C ALA A 294 17.98 -25.26 -15.93
N THR A 295 18.70 -26.04 -15.12
CA THR A 295 18.26 -27.35 -14.60
C THR A 295 16.87 -27.27 -13.95
N GLY A 296 15.94 -28.11 -14.42
CA GLY A 296 14.59 -28.23 -13.84
C GLY A 296 13.56 -27.20 -14.32
N VAL A 297 13.92 -26.27 -15.22
CA VAL A 297 12.93 -25.42 -15.91
C VAL A 297 12.04 -26.29 -16.82
N THR A 298 10.75 -25.98 -16.90
CA THR A 298 9.74 -26.72 -17.69
C THR A 298 9.06 -25.80 -18.71
N ALA A 299 9.24 -26.08 -20.00
CA ALA A 299 8.63 -25.33 -21.10
C ALA A 299 7.12 -25.61 -21.20
N GLN A 300 6.30 -24.56 -21.21
CA GLN A 300 4.84 -24.65 -21.34
C GLN A 300 4.35 -24.31 -22.74
N LYS A 301 4.70 -23.10 -23.23
CA LYS A 301 4.22 -22.56 -24.50
C LYS A 301 5.42 -22.20 -25.36
N LEU A 302 5.54 -22.84 -26.52
CA LEU A 302 6.64 -22.67 -27.47
C LEU A 302 6.07 -22.31 -28.85
N ILE A 303 6.55 -21.20 -29.40
CA ILE A 303 6.21 -20.67 -30.72
C ILE A 303 7.49 -20.36 -31.51
N SER A 304 7.42 -20.32 -32.84
CA SER A 304 8.40 -19.58 -33.66
C SER A 304 7.76 -18.33 -34.26
N ILE A 305 8.58 -17.28 -34.36
CA ILE A 305 8.29 -16.00 -34.98
C ILE A 305 9.39 -15.73 -35.99
N ASP A 306 9.02 -15.72 -37.26
CA ASP A 306 9.89 -15.41 -38.40
C ASP A 306 9.30 -14.17 -39.12
N VAL A 307 10.14 -13.20 -39.47
CA VAL A 307 9.72 -11.96 -40.16
C VAL A 307 10.52 -11.81 -41.44
N PHE A 308 9.83 -11.60 -42.55
CA PHE A 308 10.43 -11.46 -43.87
C PHE A 308 10.24 -10.05 -44.41
N ALA A 309 11.29 -9.48 -45.01
CA ALA A 309 11.24 -8.30 -45.86
C ALA A 309 11.32 -8.77 -47.32
N GLY A 310 10.18 -8.89 -47.99
CA GLY A 310 10.11 -9.61 -49.27
C GLY A 310 10.40 -11.10 -49.07
N THR A 311 11.53 -11.58 -49.59
CA THR A 311 12.02 -12.96 -49.41
C THR A 311 12.95 -13.14 -48.21
N ASP A 312 13.47 -12.04 -47.66
CA ASP A 312 14.68 -12.09 -46.83
C ASP A 312 14.32 -12.12 -45.34
N LEU A 313 14.83 -13.12 -44.62
CA LEU A 313 14.55 -13.30 -43.19
C LEU A 313 15.26 -12.23 -42.35
N VAL A 314 14.48 -11.34 -41.75
CA VAL A 314 14.94 -10.29 -40.85
C VAL A 314 15.16 -10.89 -39.45
N THR A 315 16.42 -11.16 -39.12
CA THR A 315 16.81 -11.80 -37.84
C THR A 315 17.02 -10.82 -36.67
N THR A 316 17.11 -9.51 -36.94
CA THR A 316 17.33 -8.45 -35.93
C THR A 316 16.59 -7.19 -36.34
N HIS A 317 16.01 -6.48 -35.37
CA HIS A 317 15.18 -5.29 -35.55
C HIS A 317 15.75 -4.12 -34.74
N ALA A 318 15.63 -2.89 -35.25
CA ALA A 318 16.08 -1.69 -34.55
C ALA A 318 15.15 -1.25 -33.38
N ARG A 319 14.02 -1.95 -33.20
CA ARG A 319 12.95 -1.63 -32.25
C ARG A 319 12.46 -2.91 -31.58
N PRO A 320 11.98 -2.86 -30.32
CA PRO A 320 11.53 -4.05 -29.63
C PRO A 320 10.20 -4.57 -30.21
N ILE A 321 10.13 -5.89 -30.38
CA ILE A 321 8.90 -6.67 -30.52
C ILE A 321 8.49 -7.06 -29.10
N VAL A 322 7.22 -6.86 -28.74
CA VAL A 322 6.70 -7.29 -27.43
C VAL A 322 5.75 -8.48 -27.60
N LEU A 323 6.06 -9.57 -26.91
CA LEU A 323 5.27 -10.80 -26.89
C LEU A 323 4.44 -10.82 -25.60
N VAL A 324 3.12 -10.96 -25.75
CA VAL A 324 2.15 -10.95 -24.64
C VAL A 324 1.51 -12.33 -24.55
N PHE A 325 2.14 -13.23 -23.79
CA PHE A 325 1.67 -14.60 -23.58
C PHE A 325 0.50 -14.61 -22.56
N PRO A 326 -0.60 -15.32 -22.85
CA PRO A 326 -1.67 -15.54 -21.88
C PRO A 326 -1.20 -16.46 -20.76
N ILE A 327 -1.61 -16.16 -19.52
CA ILE A 327 -1.39 -17.01 -18.34
C ILE A 327 -2.73 -17.65 -17.95
N THR A 328 -2.76 -18.98 -17.86
CA THR A 328 -3.92 -19.76 -17.40
C THR A 328 -3.75 -20.17 -15.94
N ASP A 329 -4.83 -20.63 -15.31
CA ASP A 329 -4.78 -21.21 -13.96
C ASP A 329 -3.89 -22.46 -13.89
N GLU A 330 -3.74 -23.20 -14.99
CA GLU A 330 -2.83 -24.35 -15.10
C GLU A 330 -1.36 -23.91 -15.10
N ASP A 331 -1.03 -22.82 -15.82
CA ASP A 331 0.31 -22.22 -15.80
C ASP A 331 0.68 -21.72 -14.39
N LEU A 332 -0.28 -21.10 -13.69
CA LEU A 332 -0.09 -20.62 -12.32
C LEU A 332 0.05 -21.78 -11.33
N LEU A 333 -0.81 -22.80 -11.42
CA LEU A 333 -0.76 -23.97 -10.54
C LEU A 333 0.56 -24.74 -10.70
N ALA A 334 1.05 -24.92 -11.93
CA ALA A 334 2.36 -25.50 -12.20
C ALA A 334 3.52 -24.60 -11.71
N ALA A 335 3.33 -23.28 -11.69
CA ALA A 335 4.22 -22.32 -11.04
C ALA A 335 4.05 -22.26 -9.51
N GLY A 336 3.19 -23.09 -8.91
CA GLY A 336 2.93 -23.11 -7.47
C GLY A 336 2.28 -21.82 -6.96
N ASN A 337 1.52 -21.14 -7.83
CA ASN A 337 0.95 -19.80 -7.65
C ASN A 337 1.98 -18.67 -7.46
N ASP A 338 3.27 -18.92 -7.71
CA ASP A 338 4.32 -17.87 -7.72
C ASP A 338 4.54 -17.33 -9.15
N PRO A 339 4.13 -16.08 -9.46
CA PRO A 339 4.34 -15.49 -10.78
C PRO A 339 5.81 -15.33 -11.15
N SER A 340 6.71 -15.19 -10.16
CA SER A 340 8.15 -15.00 -10.40
C SER A 340 8.81 -16.25 -11.00
N ARG A 341 8.18 -17.42 -10.86
CA ARG A 341 8.62 -18.66 -11.50
C ARG A 341 8.30 -18.73 -12.99
N ILE A 342 7.38 -17.92 -13.50
CA ILE A 342 7.11 -17.82 -14.94
C ILE A 342 8.24 -16.99 -15.61
N GLY A 343 8.69 -17.37 -16.80
CA GLY A 343 9.82 -16.72 -17.49
C GLY A 343 9.81 -16.92 -19.01
N GLY A 344 10.21 -15.88 -19.73
CA GLY A 344 10.45 -15.92 -21.17
C GLY A 344 11.88 -16.35 -21.51
N PHE A 345 12.02 -17.21 -22.52
CA PHE A 345 13.30 -17.62 -23.10
C PHE A 345 13.24 -17.49 -24.63
N ARG A 346 14.35 -17.06 -25.22
CA ARG A 346 14.61 -17.08 -26.67
C ARG A 346 15.48 -18.28 -27.02
N ILE A 347 15.24 -18.88 -28.17
CA ILE A 347 16.09 -19.91 -28.78
C ILE A 347 16.53 -19.40 -30.15
N GLY A 348 17.83 -19.20 -30.32
CA GLY A 348 18.45 -18.78 -31.57
C GLY A 348 18.43 -19.87 -32.64
N ASN A 349 18.59 -19.48 -33.91
CA ASN A 349 18.62 -20.39 -35.05
C ASN A 349 19.90 -21.26 -35.09
N ASP A 350 20.87 -20.95 -34.23
CA ASP A 350 22.08 -21.71 -33.89
C ASP A 350 21.87 -22.70 -32.72
N GLY A 351 20.68 -22.71 -32.10
CA GLY A 351 20.36 -23.52 -30.92
C GLY A 351 20.76 -22.89 -29.59
N THR A 352 21.29 -21.66 -29.56
CA THR A 352 21.59 -20.96 -28.30
C THR A 352 20.30 -20.61 -27.55
N VAL A 353 20.29 -20.73 -26.21
CA VAL A 353 19.14 -20.33 -25.37
C VAL A 353 19.52 -19.11 -24.53
N GLU A 354 18.65 -18.11 -24.54
CA GLU A 354 18.83 -16.80 -23.93
C GLU A 354 17.62 -16.51 -23.03
N ALA A 355 17.85 -16.19 -21.75
CA ALA A 355 16.78 -15.78 -20.84
C ALA A 355 16.40 -14.32 -21.09
N LEU A 356 15.11 -14.03 -21.21
CA LEU A 356 14.61 -12.71 -21.59
C LEU A 356 14.07 -11.92 -20.40
N SER A 357 14.18 -10.60 -20.46
CA SER A 357 13.49 -9.70 -19.53
C SER A 357 11.98 -9.96 -19.61
N THR A 358 11.38 -10.27 -18.46
CA THR A 358 10.02 -10.81 -18.37
C THR A 358 9.25 -10.06 -17.27
N VAL A 359 8.06 -9.57 -17.61
CA VAL A 359 7.12 -8.95 -16.66
C VAL A 359 5.85 -9.79 -16.61
N VAL A 360 5.45 -10.23 -15.42
CA VAL A 360 4.21 -11.00 -15.21
C VAL A 360 3.16 -10.09 -14.57
N ASP A 361 2.09 -9.84 -15.31
CA ASP A 361 0.96 -9.01 -14.89
C ASP A 361 -0.23 -9.92 -14.56
N LEU A 362 -0.43 -10.19 -13.27
CA LEU A 362 -1.52 -11.03 -12.78
C LEU A 362 -2.90 -10.36 -12.90
N ALA A 363 -2.98 -9.03 -12.94
CA ALA A 363 -4.26 -8.32 -12.97
C ALA A 363 -4.99 -8.51 -14.31
N VAL A 364 -4.24 -8.67 -15.40
CA VAL A 364 -4.77 -9.05 -16.74
C VAL A 364 -4.33 -10.44 -17.21
N ARG A 365 -3.66 -11.23 -16.33
CA ARG A 365 -3.17 -12.59 -16.60
C ARG A 365 -2.31 -12.73 -17.86
N VAL A 366 -1.25 -11.92 -17.98
CA VAL A 366 -0.28 -12.04 -19.09
C VAL A 366 1.18 -12.02 -18.62
N MET A 367 2.03 -12.73 -19.37
CA MET A 367 3.48 -12.55 -19.33
C MET A 367 3.89 -11.69 -20.53
N ARG A 368 4.51 -10.54 -20.29
CA ARG A 368 5.10 -9.67 -21.32
C ARG A 368 6.60 -9.91 -21.39
N VAL A 369 7.12 -9.98 -22.62
CA VAL A 369 8.53 -10.22 -22.92
C VAL A 369 8.94 -9.37 -24.11
N GLU A 370 10.06 -8.66 -24.01
CA GLU A 370 10.59 -7.82 -25.09
C GLU A 370 11.76 -8.49 -25.80
N THR A 371 11.88 -8.29 -27.11
CA THR A 371 13.00 -8.83 -27.90
C THR A 371 13.29 -7.98 -29.14
N TYR A 372 14.55 -7.95 -29.58
CA TYR A 372 15.00 -7.23 -30.78
C TYR A 372 15.32 -8.18 -31.95
N ARG A 373 14.87 -9.43 -31.88
CA ARG A 373 15.22 -10.50 -32.85
C ARG A 373 14.03 -11.43 -33.11
N THR A 374 13.93 -11.97 -34.32
CA THR A 374 13.12 -13.16 -34.60
C THR A 374 13.83 -14.42 -34.09
N SER A 375 13.05 -15.46 -33.78
CA SER A 375 13.52 -16.67 -33.08
C SER A 375 12.36 -17.62 -32.77
N SER A 376 12.69 -18.78 -32.18
CA SER A 376 11.74 -19.50 -31.33
C SER A 376 11.69 -18.92 -29.91
N PHE A 377 10.50 -18.85 -29.31
CA PHE A 377 10.25 -18.26 -27.99
C PHE A 377 9.45 -19.20 -27.09
N VAL A 378 9.86 -19.29 -25.83
CA VAL A 378 9.28 -20.17 -24.82
C VAL A 378 8.83 -19.39 -23.59
N MET A 379 7.57 -19.57 -23.21
CA MET A 379 7.15 -19.38 -21.82
C MET A 379 7.43 -20.68 -21.04
N ALA A 380 8.24 -20.58 -20.00
CA ALA A 380 8.60 -21.71 -19.14
C ALA A 380 8.41 -21.38 -17.66
N ILE A 381 8.33 -22.44 -16.86
CA ILE A 381 8.21 -22.40 -15.40
C ILE A 381 9.52 -22.87 -14.78
N LYS A 382 10.10 -22.02 -13.93
CA LYS A 382 11.33 -22.28 -13.17
C LYS A 382 11.08 -23.36 -12.12
N PRO A 383 12.07 -24.20 -11.78
CA PRO A 383 11.93 -25.22 -10.74
C PRO A 383 11.57 -24.59 -9.39
N ALA A 384 10.93 -25.35 -8.51
CA ALA A 384 10.72 -24.94 -7.11
C ALA A 384 12.04 -24.84 -6.29
N ASN A 385 13.17 -25.19 -6.91
CA ASN A 385 14.49 -25.24 -6.29
C ASN A 385 15.30 -23.94 -6.51
N THR A 386 14.80 -22.97 -7.27
CA THR A 386 15.12 -21.57 -6.96
C THR A 386 14.42 -21.28 -5.65
N ILE A 387 15.16 -20.99 -4.56
CA ILE A 387 14.57 -20.78 -3.24
C ILE A 387 13.55 -19.64 -3.33
N VAL A 388 12.25 -19.98 -3.26
CA VAL A 388 11.15 -19.02 -3.26
C VAL A 388 11.18 -18.31 -1.91
N THR A 389 11.99 -17.26 -1.86
CA THR A 389 12.19 -16.45 -0.66
C THR A 389 11.01 -15.50 -0.54
N TYR A 390 9.94 -15.96 0.08
CA TYR A 390 8.80 -15.13 0.44
C TYR A 390 9.28 -14.02 1.36
N ARG A 391 9.16 -12.78 0.89
CA ARG A 391 9.68 -11.60 1.58
C ARG A 391 8.55 -10.72 2.07
N SER A 392 8.68 -10.28 3.31
CA SER A 392 7.88 -9.25 3.95
C SER A 392 8.77 -8.19 4.60
N PHE A 393 8.22 -7.02 4.87
CA PHE A 393 8.85 -5.89 5.53
C PHE A 393 7.93 -5.36 6.63
N VAL A 394 8.49 -5.10 7.81
CA VAL A 394 7.78 -4.53 8.97
C VAL A 394 8.59 -3.35 9.49
N THR A 395 7.99 -2.16 9.57
CA THR A 395 8.64 -0.94 10.09
C THR A 395 7.89 -0.39 11.31
N GLY A 396 8.31 0.76 11.83
CA GLY A 396 7.80 1.30 13.10
C GLY A 396 8.28 0.49 14.31
N LEU A 397 9.33 -0.33 14.14
CA LEU A 397 9.84 -1.19 15.20
C LEU A 397 10.74 -0.42 16.15
N ALA A 398 10.71 -0.81 17.42
CA ALA A 398 11.47 -0.22 18.50
C ALA A 398 12.08 -1.29 19.41
N ASN A 399 13.29 -1.03 19.89
CA ASN A 399 13.93 -1.74 20.99
C ASN A 399 14.44 -0.66 21.95
N ASN A 400 13.75 -0.42 23.07
CA ASN A 400 13.95 0.76 23.92
C ASN A 400 13.99 2.09 23.12
N GLY A 401 13.18 2.19 22.07
CA GLY A 401 13.22 3.26 21.05
C GLY A 401 12.11 4.30 21.19
N SER A 402 11.74 4.96 20.08
CA SER A 402 10.49 5.74 19.98
C SER A 402 9.36 4.90 19.37
N LEU A 403 8.14 5.02 19.89
CA LEU A 403 6.93 4.39 19.34
C LEU A 403 6.62 4.90 17.93
N VAL A 404 6.67 6.21 17.72
CA VAL A 404 6.57 6.83 16.39
C VAL A 404 7.87 7.57 16.09
N PRO A 405 8.83 6.94 15.38
CA PRO A 405 10.17 7.50 15.18
C PRO A 405 10.18 8.86 14.50
N ALA A 406 9.26 9.07 13.54
CA ALA A 406 9.13 10.31 12.80
C ALA A 406 8.72 11.53 13.65
N ALA A 407 8.11 11.31 14.82
CA ALA A 407 7.70 12.35 15.76
C ALA A 407 8.49 12.33 17.08
N SER A 408 9.49 11.44 17.21
CA SER A 408 10.18 11.14 18.48
C SER A 408 9.21 10.84 19.65
N TYR A 409 8.05 10.28 19.34
CA TYR A 409 6.93 10.14 20.27
C TYR A 409 6.95 8.77 20.95
N GLY A 410 6.61 8.72 22.26
CA GLY A 410 6.57 7.51 23.08
C GLY A 410 7.94 6.86 23.26
N SER A 411 8.74 7.33 24.22
CA SER A 411 10.09 6.83 24.48
C SER A 411 10.12 5.46 25.19
N GLY A 412 11.27 4.79 25.12
CA GLY A 412 11.50 3.47 25.69
C GLY A 412 10.66 2.35 25.06
N ALA A 413 10.14 2.57 23.85
CA ALA A 413 9.19 1.69 23.19
C ALA A 413 9.82 0.35 22.77
N ASN A 414 9.03 -0.71 22.81
CA ASN A 414 9.43 -2.07 22.47
C ASN A 414 8.43 -2.73 21.51
N SER A 415 8.91 -3.51 20.55
CA SER A 415 8.07 -4.21 19.59
C SER A 415 8.09 -5.73 19.73
N ALA A 416 6.97 -6.35 19.39
CA ALA A 416 6.82 -7.77 19.12
C ALA A 416 6.38 -7.98 17.67
N ILE A 417 7.23 -8.61 16.85
CA ILE A 417 6.85 -9.08 15.52
C ILE A 417 6.15 -10.43 15.68
N ARG A 418 4.92 -10.58 15.19
CA ARG A 418 4.28 -11.88 15.04
C ARG A 418 4.39 -12.38 13.61
N ILE A 419 4.66 -13.68 13.47
CA ILE A 419 4.83 -14.39 12.21
C ILE A 419 3.86 -15.57 12.23
N GLN A 420 2.88 -15.58 11.33
CA GLN A 420 1.94 -16.66 11.09
C GLN A 420 2.37 -17.48 9.88
N ASN A 421 2.32 -18.79 9.99
CA ASN A 421 2.57 -19.74 8.91
C ASN A 421 1.24 -20.47 8.58
N PRO A 422 0.48 -20.03 7.56
CA PRO A 422 -0.76 -20.66 7.13
C PRO A 422 -0.57 -21.96 6.31
N ASN A 423 0.67 -22.42 6.13
CA ASN A 423 0.99 -23.56 5.26
C ASN A 423 1.04 -24.88 6.05
N SER A 424 0.89 -26.00 5.34
CA SER A 424 0.97 -27.36 5.92
C SER A 424 2.41 -27.85 6.21
N ALA A 425 3.43 -27.08 5.83
CA ALA A 425 4.83 -27.34 6.15
C ALA A 425 5.38 -26.30 7.14
N THR A 426 6.41 -26.67 7.92
CA THR A 426 7.13 -25.74 8.81
C THR A 426 7.90 -24.72 7.98
N ALA A 427 7.74 -23.44 8.32
CA ALA A 427 8.50 -22.33 7.73
C ALA A 427 9.83 -22.13 8.45
N ASN A 428 10.92 -22.02 7.69
CA ASN A 428 12.17 -21.43 8.14
C ASN A 428 12.13 -19.92 7.82
N VAL A 429 12.51 -19.07 8.77
CA VAL A 429 12.32 -17.62 8.69
C VAL A 429 13.54 -16.87 9.21
N GLY A 430 14.13 -16.02 8.38
CA GLY A 430 15.23 -15.13 8.72
C GLY A 430 14.79 -13.67 8.79
N LEU A 431 15.15 -12.98 9.87
CA LEU A 431 14.83 -11.57 10.10
C LEU A 431 16.10 -10.71 10.00
N ASN A 432 16.17 -9.89 8.96
CA ASN A 432 17.23 -8.89 8.75
C ASN A 432 16.72 -7.53 9.26
N PHE A 433 17.29 -7.05 10.37
CA PHE A 433 16.96 -5.74 10.92
C PHE A 433 17.85 -4.65 10.32
N TYR A 434 17.26 -3.54 9.89
CA TYR A 434 17.93 -2.35 9.37
C TYR A 434 17.59 -1.14 10.23
N SER A 435 18.57 -0.27 10.47
CA SER A 435 18.35 1.05 11.06
C SER A 435 17.57 1.96 10.10
N THR A 436 17.12 3.13 10.58
CA THR A 436 16.54 4.18 9.72
C THR A 436 17.47 4.62 8.58
N SER A 437 18.79 4.52 8.74
CA SER A 437 19.78 4.79 7.69
C SER A 437 20.00 3.65 6.68
N GLY A 438 19.36 2.49 6.88
CA GLY A 438 19.54 1.30 6.03
C GLY A 438 20.76 0.44 6.37
N ALA A 439 21.49 0.76 7.43
CA ALA A 439 22.58 -0.08 7.92
C ALA A 439 22.00 -1.33 8.61
N ALA A 440 22.58 -2.50 8.34
CA ALA A 440 22.19 -3.73 9.04
C ALA A 440 22.51 -3.62 10.54
N ALA A 441 21.50 -3.87 11.38
CA ALA A 441 21.58 -3.74 12.84
C ALA A 441 22.12 -5.00 13.53
N LEU A 442 22.28 -6.10 12.79
CA LEU A 442 22.89 -7.35 13.23
C LEU A 442 23.96 -7.79 12.20
N SER A 443 24.97 -8.53 12.65
CA SER A 443 25.98 -9.15 11.78
C SER A 443 25.47 -10.33 10.96
N SER A 444 24.31 -10.88 11.31
CA SER A 444 23.62 -11.96 10.61
C SER A 444 22.11 -11.90 10.90
N ALA A 445 21.28 -12.49 10.05
CA ALA A 445 19.83 -12.54 10.24
C ALA A 445 19.46 -13.32 11.51
N TYR A 446 18.49 -12.82 12.29
CA TYR A 446 17.90 -13.60 13.37
C TYR A 446 17.08 -14.75 12.76
N GLN A 447 17.50 -15.99 12.97
CA GLN A 447 16.88 -17.19 12.39
C GLN A 447 15.86 -17.81 13.35
N THR A 448 14.72 -18.25 12.81
CA THR A 448 13.68 -18.93 13.59
C THR A 448 12.80 -19.84 12.73
N THR A 449 12.11 -20.79 13.34
CA THR A 449 11.12 -21.65 12.66
C THR A 449 9.71 -21.40 13.19
N VAL A 450 8.71 -21.52 12.31
CA VAL A 450 7.27 -21.45 12.63
C VAL A 450 6.59 -22.72 12.12
N SER A 451 5.98 -23.50 13.00
CA SER A 451 5.33 -24.76 12.66
C SER A 451 4.22 -24.59 11.61
N ALA A 452 3.90 -25.67 10.89
CA ALA A 452 2.72 -25.71 10.02
C ALA A 452 1.45 -25.25 10.76
N ASN A 453 0.62 -24.45 10.10
CA ASN A 453 -0.59 -23.81 10.64
C ASN A 453 -0.40 -23.07 11.99
N GLY A 454 0.83 -22.63 12.29
CA GLY A 454 1.24 -22.03 13.55
C GLY A 454 1.44 -20.52 13.49
N SER A 455 1.72 -19.92 14.66
CA SER A 455 2.27 -18.56 14.74
C SER A 455 3.35 -18.47 15.80
N LYS A 456 4.22 -17.46 15.71
CA LYS A 456 5.33 -17.22 16.64
C LYS A 456 5.56 -15.74 16.85
N ILE A 457 6.02 -15.36 18.03
CA ILE A 457 6.41 -13.98 18.37
C ILE A 457 7.94 -13.90 18.41
N VAL A 458 8.49 -12.83 17.84
CA VAL A 458 9.86 -12.36 18.01
C VAL A 458 9.81 -11.02 18.74
N TYR A 459 10.09 -11.03 20.04
CA TYR A 459 10.13 -9.82 20.87
C TYR A 459 11.52 -9.17 20.76
N LEU A 460 11.58 -7.92 20.30
CA LEU A 460 12.84 -7.27 19.92
C LEU A 460 13.88 -7.16 21.06
N PRO A 461 13.51 -6.84 22.31
CA PRO A 461 14.45 -6.86 23.44
C PRO A 461 15.10 -8.22 23.73
N ASN A 462 14.55 -9.33 23.22
CA ASN A 462 15.15 -10.66 23.34
C ASN A 462 16.04 -11.04 22.14
N VAL A 463 16.21 -10.15 21.14
CA VAL A 463 17.08 -10.38 19.98
C VAL A 463 18.52 -10.02 20.34
N THR A 464 19.32 -11.03 20.68
CA THR A 464 20.73 -10.87 21.06
C THR A 464 21.51 -10.08 20.01
N GLY A 465 22.19 -9.01 20.44
CA GLY A 465 22.99 -8.14 19.57
C GLY A 465 22.21 -6.98 18.94
N LEU A 466 20.87 -6.96 19.02
CA LEU A 466 20.09 -5.80 18.58
C LEU A 466 20.26 -4.66 19.59
N ALA A 467 20.84 -3.54 19.14
CA ALA A 467 21.02 -2.35 19.96
C ALA A 467 19.68 -1.68 20.32
N ALA A 468 19.72 -0.68 21.20
CA ALA A 468 18.59 0.19 21.43
C ALA A 468 18.40 1.15 20.23
N GLY A 469 17.17 1.37 19.79
CA GLY A 469 16.86 2.21 18.64
C GLY A 469 15.57 1.84 17.91
N ASN A 470 15.46 2.29 16.66
CA ASN A 470 14.31 2.07 15.79
C ASN A 470 14.71 1.43 14.46
N TYR A 471 13.86 0.52 13.97
CA TYR A 471 14.23 -0.46 12.95
C TYR A 471 13.12 -0.73 11.93
N THR A 472 13.56 -1.24 10.77
CA THR A 472 12.74 -1.98 9.81
C THR A 472 13.27 -3.41 9.74
N ALA A 473 12.41 -4.41 9.89
CA ALA A 473 12.74 -5.82 9.71
C ALA A 473 12.30 -6.28 8.33
N ARG A 474 13.24 -6.80 7.53
CA ARG A 474 12.94 -7.62 6.35
C ARG A 474 12.87 -9.08 6.80
N VAL A 475 11.72 -9.70 6.60
CA VAL A 475 11.43 -11.08 6.93
C VAL A 475 11.50 -11.89 5.65
N ASP A 476 12.45 -12.81 5.55
CA ASP A 476 12.61 -13.75 4.43
C ASP A 476 12.24 -15.17 4.89
N SER A 477 11.47 -15.93 4.11
CA SER A 477 11.08 -17.30 4.44
C SER A 477 11.00 -18.23 3.22
N ASP A 478 11.16 -19.54 3.44
CA ASP A 478 10.94 -20.61 2.45
C ASP A 478 9.47 -21.04 2.32
N GLN A 479 8.56 -20.45 3.11
CA GLN A 479 7.11 -20.64 3.04
C GLN A 479 6.39 -19.29 3.04
N LEU A 480 5.16 -19.24 2.52
CA LEU A 480 4.35 -18.03 2.48
C LEU A 480 3.90 -17.62 3.88
N VAL A 481 4.69 -16.82 4.58
CA VAL A 481 4.34 -16.30 5.91
C VAL A 481 3.46 -15.04 5.84
N ARG A 482 2.78 -14.75 6.95
CA ARG A 482 2.07 -13.49 7.21
C ARG A 482 2.63 -12.85 8.47
N THR A 483 2.76 -11.53 8.47
CA THR A 483 3.51 -10.80 9.50
C THR A 483 2.76 -9.59 9.98
N SER A 484 2.89 -9.27 11.26
CA SER A 484 2.47 -8.01 11.86
C SER A 484 3.45 -7.63 12.98
N ALA A 485 3.48 -6.37 13.39
CA ALA A 485 4.10 -5.98 14.66
C ALA A 485 3.10 -5.23 15.54
N SER A 486 3.25 -5.41 16.85
CA SER A 486 2.70 -4.52 17.87
C SER A 486 3.87 -3.78 18.50
N THR A 487 3.79 -2.45 18.64
CA THR A 487 4.79 -1.63 19.32
C THR A 487 4.11 -0.87 20.46
N ALA A 488 4.65 -0.99 21.67
CA ALA A 488 4.17 -0.33 22.87
C ALA A 488 5.22 0.66 23.39
N ALA A 489 4.79 1.83 23.87
CA ALA A 489 5.67 2.76 24.59
C ALA A 489 6.05 2.21 25.99
N ALA A 490 7.03 2.84 26.66
CA ALA A 490 7.41 2.42 28.02
C ALA A 490 6.28 2.60 29.05
N THR A 491 6.30 1.75 30.08
CA THR A 491 5.33 1.71 31.18
C THR A 491 5.07 3.09 31.77
N GLY A 492 3.80 3.55 31.72
CA GLY A 492 3.38 4.89 32.10
C GLY A 492 2.88 5.74 30.93
N SER A 493 3.19 5.35 29.69
CA SER A 493 2.53 5.86 28.48
C SER A 493 1.34 4.97 28.11
N VAL A 494 0.27 5.58 27.59
CA VAL A 494 -0.97 4.90 27.13
C VAL A 494 -0.92 4.54 25.64
N ALA A 495 0.23 4.73 25.00
CA ALA A 495 0.39 4.69 23.56
C ALA A 495 0.94 3.35 23.06
N SER A 496 0.22 2.71 22.15
CA SER A 496 0.70 1.58 21.35
C SER A 496 0.12 1.63 19.93
N VAL A 497 0.55 0.71 19.08
CA VAL A 497 0.09 0.60 17.69
C VAL A 497 0.32 -0.82 17.15
N GLN A 498 -0.60 -1.34 16.34
CA GLN A 498 -0.41 -2.58 15.57
C GLN A 498 -0.30 -2.25 14.08
N MET A 499 0.56 -2.99 13.37
CA MET A 499 0.92 -2.72 11.98
C MET A 499 1.00 -4.01 11.19
N ASP A 500 0.30 -4.06 10.05
CA ASP A 500 0.46 -5.14 9.07
C ASP A 500 1.89 -5.07 8.46
N GLY A 501 2.52 -6.22 8.22
CA GLY A 501 3.73 -6.28 7.39
C GLY A 501 3.39 -6.24 5.89
N PHE A 502 4.17 -5.51 5.12
CA PHE A 502 4.07 -5.48 3.66
C PHE A 502 4.79 -6.71 3.09
N ALA A 503 4.12 -7.57 2.32
CA ALA A 503 4.83 -8.51 1.44
C ALA A 503 5.62 -7.75 0.34
N ALA A 504 6.46 -8.46 -0.44
CA ALA A 504 7.14 -7.86 -1.59
C ALA A 504 6.18 -7.52 -2.75
N SER A 505 5.09 -8.28 -2.92
CA SER A 505 3.95 -7.97 -3.80
C SER A 505 3.15 -6.73 -3.37
N ASP A 506 3.46 -6.21 -2.19
CA ASP A 506 2.64 -5.34 -1.37
C ASP A 506 3.30 -3.98 -1.10
N MET A 507 4.40 -3.72 -1.81
CA MET A 507 5.05 -2.43 -1.99
C MET A 507 4.78 -1.92 -3.42
N THR A 508 4.93 -0.61 -3.64
CA THR A 508 4.56 0.01 -4.93
C THR A 508 5.21 1.38 -5.12
N GLN A 509 5.21 1.89 -6.35
CA GLN A 509 5.75 3.20 -6.74
C GLN A 509 4.83 4.39 -6.40
N SER A 510 3.59 4.18 -5.95
CA SER A 510 2.68 5.27 -5.57
C SER A 510 1.80 4.86 -4.40
N VAL A 511 1.71 5.68 -3.34
CA VAL A 511 0.80 5.44 -2.21
C VAL A 511 0.10 6.72 -1.75
N PHE A 512 -1.09 6.52 -1.20
CA PHE A 512 -2.02 7.56 -0.80
C PHE A 512 -2.32 7.47 0.70
N ILE A 513 -2.24 8.62 1.40
CA ILE A 513 -2.57 8.75 2.82
C ILE A 513 -3.74 9.76 2.92
N PRO A 514 -4.99 9.27 3.05
CA PRO A 514 -6.18 10.13 2.96
C PRO A 514 -6.33 11.14 4.09
N THR A 515 -5.79 10.81 5.26
CA THR A 515 -5.85 11.63 6.47
C THR A 515 -4.45 12.10 6.84
N ALA A 516 -4.13 13.35 6.52
CA ALA A 516 -2.94 14.05 6.97
C ALA A 516 -3.34 15.25 7.82
N MET A 517 -2.82 15.35 9.04
CA MET A 517 -3.20 16.33 10.05
C MET A 517 -1.97 17.03 10.65
N LYS A 518 -2.11 18.32 10.97
CA LYS A 518 -1.17 19.05 11.85
C LYS A 518 -1.96 19.83 12.90
N SER A 519 -1.82 19.46 14.16
CA SER A 519 -2.50 20.09 15.31
C SER A 519 -4.04 20.18 15.17
N TYR A 520 -4.64 19.38 14.29
CA TYR A 520 -6.06 19.44 13.94
C TYR A 520 -6.88 18.84 15.08
N TYR A 521 -7.53 19.68 15.88
CA TYR A 521 -8.11 19.29 17.18
C TYR A 521 -7.10 18.59 18.12
N GLY A 522 -5.79 18.85 17.95
CA GLY A 522 -4.70 18.19 18.67
C GLY A 522 -4.09 16.97 17.96
N PHE A 523 -4.74 16.45 16.92
CA PHE A 523 -4.21 15.32 16.14
C PHE A 523 -3.11 15.75 15.17
N THR A 524 -2.02 14.98 15.09
CA THR A 524 -0.90 15.23 14.19
C THR A 524 -0.43 13.94 13.52
N SER A 525 -0.19 13.98 12.21
CA SER A 525 0.27 12.84 11.43
C SER A 525 1.79 12.72 11.36
N ALA A 526 2.28 11.49 11.30
CA ALA A 526 3.70 11.18 11.07
C ALA A 526 3.87 9.91 10.22
N LEU A 527 4.77 9.97 9.24
CA LEU A 527 4.95 8.96 8.20
C LEU A 527 6.35 8.33 8.28
N SER A 528 6.42 7.02 8.03
CA SER A 528 7.66 6.26 7.85
C SER A 528 7.64 5.57 6.48
N ILE A 529 8.55 5.98 5.59
CA ILE A 529 8.64 5.56 4.19
C ILE A 529 9.85 4.63 4.04
N ILE A 530 9.60 3.35 3.78
CA ILE A 530 10.60 2.28 3.60
C ILE A 530 10.99 2.18 2.12
N ASN A 531 12.29 2.04 1.84
CA ASN A 531 12.74 1.54 0.54
C ASN A 531 12.59 0.01 0.44
N GLY A 532 11.69 -0.46 -0.42
CA GLY A 532 11.48 -1.89 -0.73
C GLY A 532 12.45 -2.46 -1.76
N SER A 533 13.10 -1.60 -2.55
CA SER A 533 14.16 -1.98 -3.48
C SER A 533 15.40 -2.45 -2.71
N GLY A 534 15.52 -3.77 -2.58
CA GLY A 534 16.61 -4.45 -1.88
C GLY A 534 17.97 -4.42 -2.60
N SER A 535 18.20 -3.46 -3.52
CA SER A 535 19.40 -3.37 -4.36
C SER A 535 19.81 -1.94 -4.72
N LEU A 536 18.87 -0.99 -4.83
CA LEU A 536 19.15 0.42 -5.15
C LEU A 536 18.41 1.39 -4.21
N PRO A 537 18.95 2.61 -3.96
CA PRO A 537 18.19 3.69 -3.34
C PRO A 537 16.90 4.01 -4.10
N ALA A 538 15.87 4.44 -3.38
CA ALA A 538 14.60 4.91 -3.96
C ALA A 538 14.55 6.45 -3.92
N ARG A 539 14.18 7.07 -5.04
CA ARG A 539 13.86 8.50 -5.13
C ARG A 539 12.38 8.68 -4.90
N VAL A 540 12.03 9.47 -3.89
CA VAL A 540 10.66 9.66 -3.42
C VAL A 540 10.27 11.13 -3.53
N THR A 541 9.07 11.37 -4.04
CA THR A 541 8.38 12.65 -4.18
C THR A 541 7.16 12.64 -3.27
N ILE A 542 7.00 13.64 -2.41
CA ILE A 542 5.90 13.73 -1.43
C ILE A 542 5.14 15.02 -1.65
N ASP A 543 3.88 14.89 -2.04
CA ASP A 543 2.96 15.98 -2.28
C ASP A 543 1.89 15.99 -1.19
N MET A 544 1.68 17.14 -0.53
CA MET A 544 0.60 17.29 0.46
C MET A 544 -0.48 18.22 -0.11
N TYR A 545 -1.72 17.76 -0.08
CA TYR A 545 -2.88 18.46 -0.65
C TYR A 545 -3.79 18.99 0.45
N SER A 546 -4.35 20.18 0.24
CA SER A 546 -5.36 20.72 1.15
C SER A 546 -6.69 19.94 1.03
N ARG A 547 -7.56 20.04 2.04
CA ARG A 547 -8.93 19.51 1.96
C ARG A 547 -9.68 19.95 0.69
N ALA A 548 -9.46 21.18 0.23
CA ALA A 548 -10.07 21.74 -0.98
C ALA A 548 -9.41 21.28 -2.30
N GLY A 549 -8.32 20.50 -2.24
CA GLY A 549 -7.42 20.26 -3.36
C GLY A 549 -6.28 21.28 -3.40
N GLY A 550 -5.41 21.16 -4.41
CA GLY A 550 -4.19 21.97 -4.53
C GLY A 550 -3.12 21.64 -3.49
N LEU A 551 -1.85 21.94 -3.82
CA LEU A 551 -0.73 21.71 -2.91
C LEU A 551 -0.78 22.66 -1.70
N ALA A 552 -0.55 22.13 -0.51
CA ALA A 552 -0.56 22.87 0.75
C ALA A 552 0.85 23.29 1.24
N THR A 553 1.90 22.83 0.55
CA THR A 553 3.32 23.09 0.78
C THR A 553 4.07 22.74 -0.51
N ASP A 554 5.30 23.23 -0.67
CA ASP A 554 6.23 22.73 -1.69
C ASP A 554 6.39 21.20 -1.61
N THR A 555 6.44 20.56 -2.78
CA THR A 555 6.74 19.13 -2.96
C THR A 555 8.08 18.76 -2.34
N ILE A 556 8.11 17.69 -1.53
CA ILE A 556 9.35 17.17 -0.95
C ILE A 556 9.98 16.19 -1.94
N GLN A 557 11.29 16.30 -2.18
CA GLN A 557 12.07 15.25 -2.82
C GLN A 557 13.06 14.66 -1.81
N GLN A 558 13.19 13.33 -1.80
CA GLN A 558 14.04 12.61 -0.85
C GLN A 558 14.63 11.35 -1.51
N GLU A 559 15.89 11.05 -1.22
CA GLU A 559 16.51 9.76 -1.56
C GLU A 559 16.56 8.86 -0.31
N ILE A 560 16.19 7.59 -0.45
CA ILE A 560 16.14 6.61 0.65
C ILE A 560 17.07 5.44 0.33
N ALA A 561 18.09 5.22 1.17
CA ALA A 561 19.05 4.13 1.01
C ALA A 561 18.39 2.74 1.01
N VAL A 562 19.09 1.72 0.50
CA VAL A 562 18.62 0.32 0.51
C VAL A 562 18.30 -0.13 1.94
N GLY A 563 17.09 -0.63 2.17
CA GLY A 563 16.61 -1.01 3.52
C GLY A 563 16.41 0.16 4.49
N GLY A 564 16.68 1.40 4.07
CA GLY A 564 16.51 2.61 4.87
C GLY A 564 15.05 3.02 5.02
N THR A 565 14.81 4.00 5.89
CA THR A 565 13.46 4.51 6.17
C THR A 565 13.50 6.01 6.41
N TYR A 566 12.91 6.78 5.49
CA TYR A 566 12.68 8.21 5.69
C TYR A 566 11.52 8.44 6.65
N ASN A 567 11.64 9.46 7.49
CA ASN A 567 10.72 9.73 8.59
C ASN A 567 10.28 11.19 8.53
N LEU A 568 8.98 11.43 8.56
CA LEU A 568 8.37 12.75 8.32
C LEU A 568 7.20 13.01 9.27
N SER A 569 7.38 13.90 10.25
CA SER A 569 6.28 14.44 11.06
C SER A 569 5.72 15.71 10.43
N LEU A 570 4.40 15.89 10.51
CA LEU A 570 3.75 17.15 10.15
C LEU A 570 3.83 18.18 11.28
N GLY A 571 3.99 17.76 12.54
CA GLY A 571 4.06 18.66 13.70
C GLY A 571 5.22 19.65 13.62
N SER A 572 6.40 19.20 13.18
CA SER A 572 7.58 20.03 12.94
C SER A 572 7.62 20.71 11.55
N ARG A 573 6.54 20.59 10.75
CA ARG A 573 6.48 21.10 9.37
C ARG A 573 6.01 22.57 9.37
N ASN A 574 6.96 23.51 9.47
CA ASN A 574 6.65 24.95 9.47
C ASN A 574 5.96 25.46 8.19
N ALA A 575 6.14 24.77 7.05
CA ALA A 575 5.48 25.09 5.78
C ALA A 575 3.96 24.77 5.75
N ILE A 576 3.40 24.21 6.84
CA ILE A 576 1.98 23.88 6.98
C ILE A 576 1.46 24.52 8.26
N ALA A 577 0.31 25.20 8.17
CA ALA A 577 -0.35 25.83 9.31
C ALA A 577 -0.92 24.82 10.31
N ASP A 578 -0.99 25.20 11.58
CA ASP A 578 -1.71 24.42 12.59
C ASP A 578 -3.23 24.45 12.35
N GLY A 579 -3.91 23.35 12.66
CA GLY A 579 -5.29 23.13 12.23
C GLY A 579 -5.42 22.60 10.79
N PHE A 580 -4.32 22.26 10.13
CA PHE A 580 -4.35 21.63 8.80
C PHE A 580 -4.97 20.22 8.86
N ILE A 581 -5.91 19.99 7.95
CA ILE A 581 -6.33 18.66 7.52
C ILE A 581 -6.35 18.60 5.99
N GLY A 582 -5.85 17.49 5.44
CA GLY A 582 -5.75 17.23 4.02
C GLY A 582 -5.31 15.78 3.77
N ALA A 583 -4.61 15.55 2.67
CA ALA A 583 -4.09 14.24 2.31
C ALA A 583 -2.66 14.32 1.75
N ILE A 584 -2.00 13.18 1.63
CA ILE A 584 -0.65 13.07 1.05
C ILE A 584 -0.66 12.05 -0.11
N SER A 585 0.08 12.38 -1.17
CA SER A 585 0.53 11.42 -2.19
C SER A 585 2.03 11.23 -2.04
N VAL A 586 2.49 9.99 -2.12
CA VAL A 586 3.91 9.64 -2.14
C VAL A 586 4.16 8.86 -3.42
N ASN A 587 5.00 9.38 -4.30
CA ASN A 587 5.38 8.77 -5.58
C ASN A 587 6.88 8.45 -5.58
N ALA A 588 7.30 7.36 -6.22
CA ALA A 588 8.69 6.91 -6.19
C ALA A 588 9.12 6.22 -7.50
N ASP A 589 10.43 6.21 -7.78
CA ASP A 589 11.01 5.47 -8.91
C ASP A 589 11.20 3.96 -8.64
N ARG A 590 10.95 3.52 -7.41
CA ARG A 590 11.08 2.14 -6.92
C ARG A 590 9.95 1.81 -5.94
N ASP A 591 9.75 0.52 -5.71
CA ASP A 591 8.71 0.07 -4.78
C ASP A 591 9.03 0.48 -3.34
N ILE A 592 8.08 1.18 -2.72
CA ILE A 592 8.12 1.64 -1.34
C ILE A 592 6.98 1.03 -0.53
N GLY A 593 7.21 0.90 0.77
CA GLY A 593 6.16 0.68 1.77
C GLY A 593 6.05 1.94 2.63
N VAL A 594 4.83 2.38 2.95
CA VAL A 594 4.64 3.55 3.82
C VAL A 594 3.68 3.20 4.94
N ILE A 595 4.09 3.50 6.17
CA ILE A 595 3.22 3.53 7.33
C ILE A 595 2.91 4.99 7.65
N TYR A 596 1.64 5.28 7.91
CA TYR A 596 1.20 6.55 8.49
C TYR A 596 0.73 6.29 9.92
N ASN A 597 0.94 7.27 10.79
CA ASN A 597 0.42 7.31 12.15
C ASN A 597 -0.35 8.61 12.37
N VAL A 598 -1.34 8.59 13.25
CA VAL A 598 -2.05 9.76 13.78
C VAL A 598 -1.88 9.74 15.28
N ILE A 599 -1.32 10.82 15.83
CA ILE A 599 -0.97 10.96 17.25
C ILE A 599 -1.93 11.96 17.88
N ASP A 600 -2.59 11.59 18.98
CA ASP A 600 -3.25 12.52 19.89
C ASP A 600 -2.24 13.00 20.93
N ALA A 601 -1.69 14.20 20.70
CA ALA A 601 -0.71 14.80 21.60
C ALA A 601 -1.30 15.23 22.95
N ASN A 602 -2.62 15.34 23.08
CA ASN A 602 -3.30 15.78 24.30
C ASN A 602 -3.67 14.59 25.21
N ASN A 603 -4.18 13.51 24.62
CA ASN A 603 -4.72 12.35 25.34
C ASN A 603 -3.77 11.15 25.40
N GLY A 604 -2.74 11.10 24.55
CA GLY A 604 -1.72 10.05 24.55
C GLY A 604 -1.94 8.92 23.55
N GLY A 605 -3.06 8.92 22.80
CA GLY A 605 -3.40 7.85 21.86
C GLY A 605 -2.61 7.91 20.54
N VAL A 606 -2.42 6.75 19.90
CA VAL A 606 -1.79 6.62 18.59
C VAL A 606 -2.55 5.61 17.74
N SER A 607 -3.03 6.05 16.58
CA SER A 607 -3.44 5.15 15.48
C SER A 607 -2.30 5.02 14.48
N GLY A 608 -2.19 3.88 13.79
CA GLY A 608 -1.30 3.75 12.65
C GLY A 608 -1.67 2.61 11.71
N GLY A 609 -1.11 2.63 10.50
CA GLY A 609 -1.36 1.59 9.50
C GLY A 609 -0.61 1.80 8.20
N GLY A 610 -0.59 0.77 7.36
CA GLY A 610 -0.05 0.86 6.00
C GLY A 610 -0.89 1.79 5.11
N ALA A 611 -0.22 2.61 4.29
CA ALA A 611 -0.83 3.49 3.29
C ALA A 611 -1.47 2.70 2.13
N LEU A 612 -2.32 3.38 1.34
CA LEU A 612 -3.08 2.74 0.25
C LEU A 612 -2.32 2.76 -1.08
N ARG A 613 -2.11 1.59 -1.68
CA ARG A 613 -1.27 1.37 -2.89
C ARG A 613 -1.79 2.00 -4.18
N THR A 614 -3.08 2.23 -4.27
CA THR A 614 -3.70 2.90 -5.41
C THR A 614 -5.11 3.30 -5.01
N GLY A 615 -5.60 4.44 -5.50
CA GLY A 615 -7.03 4.70 -5.43
C GLY A 615 -7.82 3.69 -6.28
N ALA A 616 -9.03 3.36 -5.82
CA ALA A 616 -9.97 2.44 -6.46
C ALA A 616 -11.34 3.10 -6.69
N THR A 617 -12.13 2.55 -7.60
CA THR A 617 -13.52 3.01 -7.86
C THR A 617 -14.55 2.35 -6.94
N THR A 618 -14.14 1.36 -6.15
CA THR A 618 -14.92 0.79 -5.05
C THR A 618 -13.98 0.50 -3.88
N LEU A 619 -14.43 0.81 -2.67
CA LEU A 619 -13.72 0.59 -1.41
C LEU A 619 -14.68 0.03 -0.36
N TYR A 620 -14.14 -0.73 0.59
CA TYR A 620 -14.87 -1.36 1.68
C TYR A 620 -14.25 -0.98 3.03
N VAL A 621 -15.09 -0.63 4.00
CA VAL A 621 -14.70 -0.26 5.36
C VAL A 621 -15.54 -1.13 6.30
N PRO A 622 -15.03 -2.28 6.79
CA PRO A 622 -15.84 -3.24 7.53
C PRO A 622 -16.37 -2.72 8.87
N ALA A 623 -15.69 -1.75 9.48
CA ALA A 623 -16.06 -1.19 10.77
C ALA A 623 -16.12 0.35 10.71
N LEU A 624 -17.29 0.91 11.03
CA LEU A 624 -17.51 2.30 11.40
C LEU A 624 -18.41 2.29 12.64
N TYR A 625 -18.18 3.21 13.57
CA TYR A 625 -18.86 3.26 14.87
C TYR A 625 -19.63 4.58 15.05
N ASN A 626 -20.86 4.47 15.55
CA ASN A 626 -21.67 5.58 16.05
C ASN A 626 -22.07 5.28 17.49
N ASN A 627 -21.43 5.95 18.46
CA ASN A 627 -21.59 5.75 19.90
C ASN A 627 -21.52 4.27 20.38
N TYR A 628 -20.84 3.39 19.64
CA TYR A 628 -20.82 1.95 19.92
C TYR A 628 -19.93 1.70 21.13
N TYR A 629 -20.52 1.49 22.31
CA TYR A 629 -19.80 1.51 23.60
C TYR A 629 -18.94 2.79 23.78
N GLY A 630 -19.43 3.92 23.26
CA GLY A 630 -18.71 5.21 23.26
C GLY A 630 -17.72 5.42 22.10
N TYR A 631 -17.37 4.38 21.34
CA TYR A 631 -16.52 4.52 20.15
C TYR A 631 -17.26 5.24 19.01
N ASN A 632 -16.58 6.21 18.39
CA ASN A 632 -17.08 6.99 17.26
C ASN A 632 -16.05 7.03 16.13
N SER A 633 -16.50 6.97 14.88
CA SER A 633 -15.61 6.94 13.70
C SER A 633 -15.64 8.21 12.84
N GLY A 634 -14.46 8.68 12.45
CA GLY A 634 -14.27 9.57 11.31
C GLY A 634 -13.83 8.78 10.09
N LEU A 635 -14.51 8.95 8.96
CA LEU A 635 -14.15 8.38 7.65
C LEU A 635 -13.60 9.50 6.76
N THR A 636 -12.43 9.28 6.16
CA THR A 636 -11.77 10.23 5.28
C THR A 636 -11.61 9.66 3.88
N LEU A 637 -12.06 10.41 2.87
CA LEU A 637 -11.96 10.08 1.45
C LEU A 637 -11.02 11.06 0.74
N GLN A 638 -9.93 10.58 0.16
CA GLN A 638 -9.03 11.33 -0.72
C GLN A 638 -9.35 11.00 -2.19
N ASN A 639 -9.37 12.04 -3.02
CA ASN A 639 -9.34 11.90 -4.46
C ASN A 639 -7.88 11.70 -4.93
N THR A 640 -7.61 10.68 -5.75
CA THR A 640 -6.23 10.44 -6.25
C THR A 640 -5.97 11.04 -7.63
N GLN A 641 -6.83 11.93 -8.14
CA GLN A 641 -6.76 12.45 -9.51
C GLN A 641 -7.15 13.94 -9.61
N GLY A 642 -6.74 14.58 -10.71
CA GLY A 642 -6.95 16.00 -11.03
C GLY A 642 -8.37 16.38 -11.49
N THR A 643 -9.39 15.60 -11.13
CA THR A 643 -10.79 15.86 -11.50
C THR A 643 -11.68 15.48 -10.30
N PRO A 644 -12.68 16.29 -9.89
CA PRO A 644 -13.49 15.99 -8.72
C PRO A 644 -14.16 14.61 -8.77
N ALA A 645 -14.03 13.84 -7.69
CA ALA A 645 -14.57 12.48 -7.57
C ALA A 645 -15.97 12.52 -6.96
N GLN A 646 -16.98 12.00 -7.64
CA GLN A 646 -18.33 11.86 -7.09
C GLN A 646 -18.48 10.49 -6.43
N TYR A 647 -18.97 10.43 -5.20
CA TYR A 647 -19.11 9.16 -4.47
C TYR A 647 -20.52 8.92 -3.92
N THR A 648 -20.82 7.64 -3.73
CA THR A 648 -21.94 7.16 -2.91
C THR A 648 -21.38 6.16 -1.90
N ILE A 649 -21.82 6.27 -0.65
CA ILE A 649 -21.58 5.30 0.42
C ILE A 649 -22.87 4.52 0.63
N THR A 650 -22.77 3.20 0.80
CA THR A 650 -23.85 2.32 1.21
C THR A 650 -23.43 1.61 2.49
N TYR A 651 -24.14 1.85 3.58
CA TYR A 651 -23.89 1.18 4.86
C TYR A 651 -24.55 -0.20 4.88
N SER A 652 -24.04 -1.11 5.70
CA SER A 652 -24.58 -2.47 5.87
C SER A 652 -26.01 -2.50 6.41
N GLY A 653 -26.50 -1.40 6.99
CA GLY A 653 -27.91 -1.19 7.35
C GLY A 653 -28.81 -0.73 6.19
N GLY A 654 -28.30 -0.65 4.96
CA GLY A 654 -29.06 -0.27 3.75
C GLY A 654 -29.19 1.24 3.51
N SER A 655 -28.82 2.08 4.47
CA SER A 655 -28.75 3.54 4.31
C SER A 655 -27.64 3.97 3.35
N THR A 656 -27.80 5.15 2.74
CA THR A 656 -26.81 5.69 1.77
C THR A 656 -26.53 7.17 1.99
N GLU A 657 -25.25 7.54 1.89
CA GLU A 657 -24.78 8.93 1.85
C GLU A 657 -24.11 9.19 0.48
N SER A 658 -23.98 10.44 0.04
CA SER A 658 -23.35 10.76 -1.25
C SER A 658 -22.78 12.18 -1.27
N GLY A 659 -21.68 12.37 -1.99
CA GLY A 659 -21.00 13.66 -2.07
C GLY A 659 -20.00 13.75 -3.21
N THR A 660 -19.12 14.74 -3.09
CA THR A 660 -17.99 14.99 -4.01
C THR A 660 -16.71 15.24 -3.21
N VAL A 661 -15.57 14.76 -3.72
CA VAL A 661 -14.23 15.10 -3.24
C VAL A 661 -13.54 15.98 -4.29
N PRO A 662 -12.97 17.15 -3.94
CA PRO A 662 -12.25 18.01 -4.88
C PRO A 662 -11.07 17.30 -5.59
N ALA A 663 -10.56 17.88 -6.67
CA ALA A 663 -9.37 17.36 -7.37
C ALA A 663 -8.16 17.27 -6.43
N PHE A 664 -7.58 16.08 -6.26
CA PHE A 664 -6.56 15.72 -5.25
C PHE A 664 -6.91 15.99 -3.76
N GLY A 665 -8.11 16.52 -3.48
CA GLY A 665 -8.52 16.96 -2.13
C GLY A 665 -9.13 15.85 -1.29
N THR A 666 -9.78 16.27 -0.19
CA THR A 666 -10.25 15.36 0.88
C THR A 666 -11.68 15.69 1.34
N ALA A 667 -12.54 14.68 1.44
CA ALA A 667 -13.77 14.74 2.20
C ALA A 667 -13.58 14.03 3.56
N VAL A 668 -14.15 14.59 4.61
CA VAL A 668 -14.11 14.05 5.98
C VAL A 668 -15.55 13.94 6.44
N LEU A 669 -15.95 12.75 6.85
CA LEU A 669 -17.30 12.38 7.28
C LEU A 669 -17.22 11.89 8.73
N TYR A 670 -18.11 12.39 9.59
CA TYR A 670 -18.21 11.93 10.98
C TYR A 670 -19.41 11.01 11.10
N THR A 671 -19.17 9.73 11.43
CA THR A 671 -20.19 8.66 11.34
C THR A 671 -21.45 8.95 12.17
N PRO A 672 -21.38 9.57 13.37
CA PRO A 672 -22.58 10.01 14.10
C PRO A 672 -23.46 11.05 13.39
N ASN A 673 -22.95 11.73 12.36
CA ASN A 673 -23.73 12.65 11.51
C ASN A 673 -24.28 11.98 10.24
N SER A 674 -23.87 10.75 9.91
CA SER A 674 -24.29 10.05 8.68
C SER A 674 -25.74 9.60 8.78
N ALA A 675 -26.60 10.16 7.93
CA ALA A 675 -28.03 9.92 7.95
C ALA A 675 -28.37 8.43 7.73
N GLY A 676 -29.04 7.83 8.71
CA GLY A 676 -29.41 6.41 8.68
C GLY A 676 -28.34 5.45 9.22
N VAL A 677 -27.30 5.93 9.92
CA VAL A 677 -26.50 5.11 10.83
C VAL A 677 -27.02 5.33 12.26
N ALA A 678 -27.64 4.31 12.86
CA ALA A 678 -28.20 4.40 14.21
C ALA A 678 -27.12 4.68 15.28
N SER A 679 -27.51 5.23 16.43
CA SER A 679 -26.64 5.29 17.61
C SER A 679 -26.42 3.90 18.21
N GLU A 680 -25.36 3.75 19.00
CA GLU A 680 -24.95 2.51 19.68
C GLU A 680 -24.70 1.34 18.72
N THR A 681 -24.21 1.64 17.51
CA THR A 681 -24.08 0.66 16.43
C THR A 681 -22.71 0.64 15.75
N THR A 682 -22.35 -0.53 15.21
CA THR A 682 -21.25 -0.69 14.28
C THR A 682 -21.76 -1.16 12.91
N VAL A 683 -21.29 -0.54 11.84
CA VAL A 683 -21.69 -0.84 10.46
C VAL A 683 -20.49 -0.96 9.55
N GLY A 684 -20.56 -1.86 8.58
CA GLY A 684 -19.69 -1.82 7.42
C GLY A 684 -20.19 -0.81 6.40
N ALA A 685 -19.30 -0.32 5.54
CA ALA A 685 -19.64 0.56 4.44
C ALA A 685 -18.98 0.11 3.13
N LYS A 686 -19.70 0.29 2.03
CA LYS A 686 -19.21 0.19 0.65
C LYS A 686 -19.23 1.59 0.03
N ILE A 687 -18.08 2.08 -0.39
CA ILE A 687 -17.92 3.37 -1.07
C ILE A 687 -17.75 3.09 -2.56
N VAL A 688 -18.52 3.75 -3.42
CA VAL A 688 -18.46 3.62 -4.88
C VAL A 688 -18.26 4.99 -5.52
N SER A 689 -17.30 5.09 -6.43
CA SER A 689 -17.09 6.25 -7.29
C SER A 689 -18.05 6.20 -8.49
N ARG A 690 -18.89 7.22 -8.63
CA ARG A 690 -19.93 7.32 -9.65
C ARG A 690 -19.43 7.81 -11.00
N ASN A 691 -18.33 8.56 -11.02
CA ASN A 691 -17.72 9.11 -12.23
C ASN A 691 -16.37 8.47 -12.59
N GLY A 692 -16.10 7.26 -12.08
CA GLY A 692 -14.89 6.48 -12.41
C GLY A 692 -13.58 7.00 -11.81
N ILE A 693 -13.60 8.14 -11.13
CA ILE A 693 -12.42 8.70 -10.47
C ILE A 693 -12.01 7.83 -9.28
N ARG A 694 -10.71 7.55 -9.17
CA ARG A 694 -10.13 6.72 -8.12
C ARG A 694 -10.12 7.45 -6.77
N LEU A 695 -10.63 6.77 -5.76
CA LEU A 695 -10.69 7.21 -4.36
C LEU A 695 -9.73 6.38 -3.51
N SER A 696 -9.15 7.00 -2.49
CA SER A 696 -8.41 6.36 -1.41
C SER A 696 -9.11 6.70 -0.10
N ALA A 697 -9.23 5.77 0.85
CA ALA A 697 -9.94 6.05 2.11
C ALA A 697 -9.28 5.41 3.33
N SER A 698 -9.32 6.12 4.46
CA SER A 698 -8.99 5.60 5.77
C SER A 698 -10.03 6.05 6.79
N MET A 699 -10.17 5.28 7.86
CA MET A 699 -11.02 5.62 9.00
C MET A 699 -10.18 5.69 10.27
N ASN A 700 -10.60 6.58 11.18
CA ASN A 700 -10.10 6.69 12.54
C ASN A 700 -11.25 6.41 13.51
N VAL A 701 -10.92 5.91 14.70
CA VAL A 701 -11.84 5.60 15.82
C VAL A 701 -11.37 6.37 17.05
N LEU A 702 -12.29 6.94 17.82
CA LEU A 702 -11.99 7.55 19.11
C LEU A 702 -13.00 7.14 20.20
N SER A 703 -12.50 6.78 21.39
CA SER A 703 -13.27 6.76 22.64
C SER A 703 -12.37 7.17 23.82
N GLY A 704 -12.62 8.33 24.41
CA GLY A 704 -11.80 8.85 25.52
C GLY A 704 -10.34 9.08 25.10
N ARG A 705 -9.43 8.17 25.49
CA ARG A 705 -8.02 8.16 25.09
C ARG A 705 -7.70 7.15 23.98
N ASP A 706 -8.60 6.21 23.71
CA ASP A 706 -8.43 5.16 22.72
C ASP A 706 -8.56 5.76 21.32
N LEU A 707 -7.42 6.02 20.68
CA LEU A 707 -7.33 6.43 19.27
C LEU A 707 -6.85 5.25 18.45
N ASP A 708 -7.59 4.87 17.42
CA ASP A 708 -7.19 3.81 16.49
C ASP A 708 -7.72 4.07 15.07
N GLY A 709 -7.51 3.16 14.11
CA GLY A 709 -7.99 3.33 12.73
C GLY A 709 -7.50 2.25 11.77
N HIS A 710 -8.04 2.25 10.55
CA HIS A 710 -7.57 1.39 9.46
C HIS A 710 -7.79 2.00 8.07
N ARG A 711 -7.03 1.52 7.07
CA ARG A 711 -7.29 1.84 5.65
C ARG A 711 -8.55 1.12 5.16
N ALA A 712 -9.21 1.63 4.13
CA ALA A 712 -10.22 0.89 3.40
C ALA A 712 -9.59 -0.22 2.53
N ALA A 713 -10.34 -1.27 2.24
CA ALA A 713 -9.93 -2.34 1.34
C ALA A 713 -10.53 -2.13 -0.06
N SER A 714 -9.72 -2.23 -1.11
CA SER A 714 -10.18 -2.19 -2.51
C SER A 714 -10.54 -3.59 -3.06
N THR A 715 -10.08 -4.64 -2.39
CA THR A 715 -10.32 -6.05 -2.70
C THR A 715 -10.55 -6.84 -1.40
N GLY A 716 -10.90 -8.11 -1.52
CA GLY A 716 -11.05 -9.06 -0.42
C GLY A 716 -10.81 -10.48 -0.93
N ALA A 717 -10.75 -11.46 -0.03
CA ALA A 717 -10.38 -12.83 -0.37
C ALA A 717 -11.32 -13.86 0.26
N ALA A 718 -11.41 -15.04 -0.34
CA ALA A 718 -12.15 -16.16 0.23
C ALA A 718 -11.57 -16.61 1.59
N THR A 719 -10.24 -16.50 1.73
CA THR A 719 -9.50 -16.80 2.95
C THR A 719 -8.73 -15.56 3.40
N VAL A 720 -8.88 -15.20 4.67
CA VAL A 720 -8.26 -14.03 5.29
C VAL A 720 -7.52 -14.46 6.55
N GLN A 721 -6.27 -14.04 6.69
CA GLN A 721 -5.38 -14.38 7.79
C GLN A 721 -5.32 -13.24 8.81
N VAL A 722 -5.49 -13.55 10.10
CA VAL A 722 -5.38 -12.58 11.20
C VAL A 722 -4.20 -13.02 12.08
N PRO A 723 -3.01 -12.40 11.94
CA PRO A 723 -1.81 -12.89 12.62
C PRO A 723 -1.91 -12.86 14.14
N SER A 724 -2.41 -11.79 14.74
CA SER A 724 -2.49 -11.61 16.21
C SER A 724 -3.91 -11.80 16.73
N VAL A 725 -4.11 -12.79 17.61
CA VAL A 725 -5.41 -13.07 18.26
C VAL A 725 -5.20 -13.44 19.74
N TYR A 726 -5.98 -12.81 20.63
CA TYR A 726 -5.85 -12.94 22.08
C TYR A 726 -7.17 -13.26 22.79
N LYS A 727 -7.09 -14.00 23.90
CA LYS A 727 -8.19 -14.18 24.86
C LYS A 727 -7.66 -14.22 26.29
N SER A 728 -7.87 -13.14 27.03
CA SER A 728 -7.42 -12.96 28.42
C SER A 728 -5.93 -13.28 28.57
N TYR A 729 -5.11 -12.79 27.63
CA TYR A 729 -3.69 -13.08 27.57
C TYR A 729 -2.87 -12.13 28.45
N ALA A 730 -1.86 -12.70 29.10
CA ALA A 730 -0.97 -12.03 30.05
C ALA A 730 -1.70 -11.37 31.25
N THR A 731 -0.95 -10.71 32.14
CA THR A 731 -1.47 -10.05 33.36
C THR A 731 -2.36 -8.84 33.07
N GLU A 732 -2.20 -8.30 31.87
CA GLU A 732 -2.87 -7.15 31.29
C GLU A 732 -4.27 -7.54 30.75
N GLY A 733 -4.48 -8.83 30.46
CA GLY A 733 -5.77 -9.36 30.06
C GLY A 733 -6.17 -8.99 28.63
N PHE A 734 -5.23 -9.11 27.68
CA PHE A 734 -5.47 -8.81 26.27
C PHE A 734 -6.55 -9.69 25.64
N VAL A 735 -7.45 -9.07 24.87
CA VAL A 735 -8.53 -9.73 24.14
C VAL A 735 -8.62 -9.21 22.70
N SER A 736 -9.14 -10.04 21.80
CA SER A 736 -9.39 -9.64 20.41
C SER A 736 -10.88 -9.56 20.06
N ALA A 737 -11.18 -8.72 19.07
CA ALA A 737 -12.46 -8.71 18.36
C ALA A 737 -12.22 -8.69 16.84
N PHE A 738 -13.12 -9.29 16.05
CA PHE A 738 -13.11 -9.19 14.59
C PHE A 738 -14.39 -8.52 14.10
N VAL A 739 -14.29 -7.69 13.06
CA VAL A 739 -15.43 -7.24 12.25
C VAL A 739 -15.23 -7.78 10.83
N ILE A 740 -16.14 -8.65 10.40
CA ILE A 740 -16.04 -9.40 9.15
C ILE A 740 -17.15 -8.92 8.22
N GLN A 741 -16.77 -8.38 7.05
CA GLN A 741 -17.70 -7.98 5.99
C GLN A 741 -17.67 -8.96 4.83
N ASN A 742 -18.84 -9.42 4.37
CA ASN A 742 -18.97 -10.11 3.09
C ASN A 742 -19.06 -9.07 1.97
N ILE A 743 -18.05 -9.02 1.11
CA ILE A 743 -17.98 -8.12 -0.06
C ILE A 743 -18.19 -8.86 -1.39
N GLY A 744 -18.50 -10.16 -1.33
CA GLY A 744 -18.83 -10.99 -2.48
C GLY A 744 -20.21 -10.68 -3.08
N VAL A 745 -20.63 -11.53 -4.03
CA VAL A 745 -21.92 -11.40 -4.75
C VAL A 745 -22.98 -12.41 -4.29
N VAL A 746 -22.67 -13.21 -3.28
CA VAL A 746 -23.57 -14.21 -2.66
C VAL A 746 -23.44 -14.18 -1.14
N GLU A 747 -24.50 -14.55 -0.44
CA GLU A 747 -24.45 -14.87 1.00
C GLU A 747 -23.45 -16.01 1.26
N THR A 748 -22.79 -16.02 2.42
CA THR A 748 -21.86 -17.09 2.79
C THR A 748 -21.92 -17.44 4.27
N ASN A 749 -21.63 -18.70 4.60
CA ASN A 749 -21.18 -19.07 5.94
C ASN A 749 -19.67 -18.73 6.07
N VAL A 750 -19.24 -18.33 7.25
CA VAL A 750 -17.85 -17.98 7.56
C VAL A 750 -17.31 -18.95 8.62
N THR A 751 -16.22 -19.64 8.31
CA THR A 751 -15.51 -20.55 9.21
C THR A 751 -14.27 -19.87 9.76
N ILE A 752 -14.08 -19.92 11.08
CA ILE A 752 -12.93 -19.32 11.77
C ILE A 752 -12.15 -20.42 12.48
N THR A 753 -10.93 -20.66 12.03
CA THR A 753 -9.99 -21.61 12.62
C THR A 753 -8.93 -20.84 13.41
N TYR A 754 -8.79 -21.12 14.71
CA TYR A 754 -7.75 -20.52 15.55
C TYR A 754 -6.54 -21.46 15.64
N ALA A 755 -5.33 -20.94 15.46
CA ALA A 755 -4.11 -21.74 15.47
C ALA A 755 -3.94 -22.47 16.81
N GLY A 756 -3.74 -23.79 16.77
CA GLY A 756 -3.67 -24.64 17.97
C GLY A 756 -5.01 -25.03 18.60
N VAL A 757 -6.15 -24.58 18.04
CA VAL A 757 -7.51 -24.94 18.52
C VAL A 757 -8.15 -25.91 17.51
N GLY A 758 -8.41 -27.14 17.93
CA GLY A 758 -8.86 -28.22 17.04
C GLY A 758 -10.33 -28.15 16.58
N THR A 759 -11.11 -27.15 17.02
CA THR A 759 -12.51 -26.98 16.63
C THR A 759 -12.74 -25.57 16.11
N PRO A 760 -13.15 -25.38 14.85
CA PRO A 760 -13.44 -24.06 14.30
C PRO A 760 -14.77 -23.51 14.84
N GLN A 761 -14.89 -22.19 14.83
CA GLN A 761 -16.17 -21.50 14.95
C GLN A 761 -16.80 -21.38 13.55
N THR A 762 -18.13 -21.36 13.46
CA THR A 762 -18.87 -21.07 12.22
C THR A 762 -19.92 -20.00 12.48
N ILE A 763 -20.04 -19.07 11.53
CA ILE A 763 -21.11 -18.07 11.46
C ILE A 763 -21.90 -18.39 10.20
N THR A 764 -23.23 -18.42 10.27
CA THR A 764 -24.10 -18.78 9.15
C THR A 764 -24.79 -17.56 8.54
N GLY A 765 -25.05 -17.59 7.24
CA GLY A 765 -25.90 -16.61 6.55
C GLY A 765 -25.38 -15.16 6.55
N LEU A 766 -24.07 -14.93 6.39
CA LEU A 766 -23.52 -13.57 6.26
C LEU A 766 -23.89 -12.99 4.88
N ALA A 767 -24.96 -12.19 4.86
CA ALA A 767 -25.52 -11.57 3.66
C ALA A 767 -24.52 -10.64 2.93
N VAL A 768 -24.75 -10.42 1.63
CA VAL A 768 -23.95 -9.53 0.77
C VAL A 768 -23.93 -8.10 1.33
N GLY A 769 -22.73 -7.54 1.51
CA GLY A 769 -22.51 -6.22 2.12
C GLY A 769 -22.68 -6.18 3.64
N GLY A 770 -23.25 -7.23 4.23
CA GLY A 770 -23.47 -7.39 5.66
C GLY A 770 -22.18 -7.57 6.46
N VAL A 771 -22.26 -7.27 7.75
CA VAL A 771 -21.16 -7.41 8.71
C VAL A 771 -21.55 -8.29 9.89
N THR A 772 -20.56 -8.95 10.48
CA THR A 772 -20.69 -9.66 11.75
C THR A 772 -19.51 -9.34 12.66
N VAL A 773 -19.77 -9.21 13.96
CA VAL A 773 -18.74 -9.00 14.99
C VAL A 773 -18.47 -10.32 15.71
N VAL A 774 -17.20 -10.62 15.98
CA VAL A 774 -16.76 -11.76 16.77
C VAL A 774 -15.93 -11.27 17.94
N TYR A 775 -16.46 -11.33 19.16
CA TYR A 775 -15.72 -11.02 20.38
C TYR A 775 -15.07 -12.30 20.92
N VAL A 776 -13.75 -12.43 20.79
CA VAL A 776 -13.02 -13.69 21.04
C VAL A 776 -13.19 -14.22 22.48
N PRO A 777 -13.33 -13.40 23.54
CA PRO A 777 -13.67 -13.90 24.88
C PRO A 777 -14.94 -14.75 24.95
N ASN A 778 -15.96 -14.46 24.13
CA ASN A 778 -17.20 -15.22 24.09
C ASN A 778 -17.09 -16.54 23.30
N VAL A 779 -15.99 -16.76 22.57
CA VAL A 779 -15.76 -17.97 21.76
C VAL A 779 -15.32 -19.10 22.69
N SER A 780 -16.19 -20.08 22.93
CA SER A 780 -15.99 -21.14 23.93
C SER A 780 -14.87 -22.13 23.57
N GLN A 781 -14.57 -22.29 22.28
CA GLN A 781 -13.50 -23.15 21.78
C GLN A 781 -12.10 -22.60 22.11
N VAL A 782 -11.96 -21.29 22.29
CA VAL A 782 -10.67 -20.64 22.57
C VAL A 782 -10.45 -20.61 24.10
N PRO A 783 -9.32 -21.12 24.61
CA PRO A 783 -9.03 -21.13 26.06
C PRO A 783 -8.70 -19.73 26.59
N SER A 784 -8.79 -19.56 27.91
CA SER A 784 -8.23 -18.38 28.58
C SER A 784 -6.69 -18.41 28.54
N GLY A 785 -6.05 -17.25 28.44
CA GLY A 785 -4.61 -17.13 28.21
C GLY A 785 -4.16 -17.38 26.77
N TYR A 786 -5.09 -17.46 25.81
CA TYR A 786 -4.75 -17.74 24.41
C TYR A 786 -4.02 -16.56 23.74
N SER A 787 -2.92 -16.88 23.04
CA SER A 787 -2.14 -15.96 22.22
C SER A 787 -1.69 -16.67 20.95
N GLY A 788 -2.32 -16.34 19.83
CA GLY A 788 -2.15 -17.06 18.57
C GLY A 788 -2.56 -16.24 17.36
N SER A 789 -3.17 -16.91 16.38
CA SER A 789 -3.57 -16.37 15.07
C SER A 789 -4.86 -17.04 14.61
N ALA A 790 -5.58 -16.44 13.67
CA ALA A 790 -6.76 -17.06 13.06
C ALA A 790 -6.70 -17.07 11.52
N THR A 791 -7.43 -18.02 10.94
CA THR A 791 -7.72 -18.13 9.52
C THR A 791 -9.24 -18.10 9.34
N ILE A 792 -9.75 -17.13 8.59
CA ILE A 792 -11.17 -16.85 8.39
C ILE A 792 -11.50 -17.16 6.92
N THR A 793 -12.44 -18.07 6.68
CA THR A 793 -12.70 -18.64 5.34
C THR A 793 -14.18 -18.60 4.99
N SER A 794 -14.54 -18.18 3.78
CA SER A 794 -15.91 -18.26 3.26
C SER A 794 -16.22 -19.63 2.66
N SER A 795 -17.37 -20.19 3.04
CA SER A 795 -17.82 -21.53 2.65
C SER A 795 -18.00 -21.77 1.13
N ASN A 796 -18.15 -20.70 0.34
CA ASN A 796 -18.44 -20.75 -1.09
C ASN A 796 -17.52 -19.84 -1.92
N GLY A 797 -16.40 -19.39 -1.36
CA GLY A 797 -15.44 -18.52 -2.05
C GLY A 797 -15.83 -17.04 -2.13
N ALA A 798 -16.94 -16.61 -1.51
CA ALA A 798 -17.29 -15.18 -1.43
C ALA A 798 -16.15 -14.36 -0.78
N ALA A 799 -15.81 -13.22 -1.38
CA ALA A 799 -14.73 -12.37 -0.88
C ALA A 799 -15.10 -11.73 0.46
N LEU A 800 -14.22 -11.90 1.46
CA LEU A 800 -14.32 -11.29 2.78
C LEU A 800 -13.30 -10.16 2.92
N VAL A 801 -13.65 -9.16 3.74
CA VAL A 801 -12.69 -8.22 4.34
C VAL A 801 -12.86 -8.29 5.85
N VAL A 802 -11.75 -8.35 6.58
CA VAL A 802 -11.74 -8.45 8.05
C VAL A 802 -10.95 -7.30 8.64
N VAL A 803 -11.49 -6.68 9.68
CA VAL A 803 -10.77 -5.81 10.61
C VAL A 803 -10.62 -6.58 11.93
N ALA A 804 -9.44 -6.55 12.54
CA ALA A 804 -9.15 -7.24 13.78
C ALA A 804 -8.56 -6.27 14.81
N ASN A 805 -9.27 -6.12 15.94
CA ASN A 805 -8.93 -5.25 17.05
C ASN A 805 -8.34 -6.06 18.20
N VAL A 806 -7.49 -5.44 19.01
CA VAL A 806 -6.92 -5.95 20.26
C VAL A 806 -7.06 -4.88 21.33
N THR A 807 -7.53 -5.26 22.53
CA THR A 807 -7.71 -4.35 23.68
C THR A 807 -7.22 -5.00 24.97
N GLN A 808 -6.66 -4.20 25.86
CA GLN A 808 -6.32 -4.58 27.24
C GLN A 808 -7.54 -4.40 28.17
N LEU A 809 -7.98 -5.46 28.86
CA LEU A 809 -9.14 -5.38 29.77
C LEU A 809 -8.80 -4.98 31.21
N ASN A 810 -7.52 -4.97 31.62
CA ASN A 810 -7.12 -4.62 32.99
C ASN A 810 -6.58 -3.17 33.06
N PRO A 811 -7.39 -2.18 33.49
CA PRO A 811 -6.95 -0.78 33.56
C PRO A 811 -6.00 -0.47 34.72
N ALA A 812 -5.68 -1.44 35.58
CA ALA A 812 -4.71 -1.27 36.65
C ALA A 812 -3.24 -1.35 36.17
N ALA A 813 -3.00 -1.78 34.94
CA ALA A 813 -1.69 -1.77 34.29
C ALA A 813 -1.61 -0.65 33.23
N THR A 814 -0.54 0.13 33.23
CA THR A 814 -0.30 1.18 32.22
C THR A 814 0.24 0.58 30.92
N GLY A 815 -0.63 0.44 29.90
CA GLY A 815 -0.30 -0.12 28.59
C GLY A 815 -1.47 -0.16 27.60
N ASP A 816 -1.13 -0.45 26.34
CA ASP A 816 -1.92 -0.82 25.16
C ASP A 816 -3.46 -0.92 25.29
N HIS A 817 -4.19 0.19 25.17
CA HIS A 817 -5.65 0.17 25.32
C HIS A 817 -6.42 -0.37 24.09
N LEU A 818 -6.03 0.02 22.87
CA LEU A 818 -6.68 -0.42 21.63
C LEU A 818 -5.66 -0.44 20.47
N MET A 819 -5.70 -1.49 19.65
CA MET A 819 -4.86 -1.69 18.46
C MET A 819 -5.61 -2.43 17.35
N THR A 820 -5.58 -1.91 16.13
CA THR A 820 -6.30 -2.47 14.97
C THR A 820 -5.36 -2.91 13.86
N SER A 821 -5.77 -3.93 13.12
CA SER A 821 -5.09 -4.42 11.92
C SER A 821 -6.11 -4.91 10.90
N LEU A 822 -5.71 -4.98 9.63
CA LEU A 822 -6.54 -5.61 8.61
C LEU A 822 -6.14 -7.08 8.45
N GLY A 823 -7.15 -7.93 8.33
CA GLY A 823 -6.94 -9.31 7.93
C GLY A 823 -6.26 -9.36 6.57
N ILE A 824 -5.13 -10.06 6.50
CA ILE A 824 -4.30 -10.13 5.30
C ILE A 824 -4.86 -11.24 4.41
N ALA A 825 -5.22 -10.91 3.17
CA ALA A 825 -5.66 -11.89 2.18
C ALA A 825 -4.64 -13.04 2.02
N SER A 826 -5.14 -14.25 1.72
CA SER A 826 -4.32 -15.44 1.40
C SER A 826 -3.65 -15.34 0.03
#